data_AF-A0A3M6W926-F1
#
_entry.id   AF-A0A3M6W926-F1
#
_cell.length_a   1.000
_cell.length_b   1.000
_cell.length_c   1.000
_cell.angle_alpha   90.00
_cell.angle_beta   90.00
_cell.angle_gamma   90.00
#
_symmetry.space_group_name_H-M   'P 1'
#
loop_
_entity.id
_entity.type
_entity.pdbx_description
1 polymer ?
#
loop_
_entity_poly.entity_id
_entity_poly.type
_entity_poly.pdbx_seq_one_letter_code
_entity_poly.pdbx_strand_id
1 'polypeptide(L)'
;MAEELGLGLVSSKSAFEVQHMSLLSTLLASVHPTMHTYDGITVGRETTRVVDVLGVPAVKRTYDSVLSTVKDDLTSKRLTNEGKLQKLMLSFNSELGTEYKCFEYHGHASPVAVMIVFGTVEASISAQVAEALAAQGAKVGVINVRVYRPFAEEEFVETLAPSVQQVTVLGQVKDQAGVMDASVSSALYADVMAAVNFQTLSGGKEPSVYDIKYARETVWTVAKMEALLRQLGLKPGEELQKPGLRLTSNEMKQYSFWDIDTSETVGAPLMVGQLLSDDSSTNVSARSGHDNLVQGGAVRTDLRCSQKSIEAAYSVKEADVAVVAEKSLLKDIAVLDSLKEQGTLVLRVPNWKDDEVEKNLSNPVRKAIAAKKIALYVLDPNLSSKLSEESQLETYLLQLAFLKIARPDTYENGLKKLGAASEVLDALTKDLDSALKRIGVPESWLTLELEGDQALPPPEDLNVNSFAASDKFEEEPPSLLRDWVTAAKGLAFKEAYGTRPALRPDLATKTAIVTVKEHRRLTPETYDRNIFHIEFDLGNSGLKYEIGEALGIHAENDKTEVEEFIKWYGLNPEEIVEVPSREDSNVLENRTVYQALIQNVDIFGRPPKRFYEALSEFATNDKEKTQLLMLGTGGNQESVVEFKRRAEVDTVTFADILLEFPSAHPSFHDIVRIVNPMKRREYSVASSQKVTPNSISLLIVTVNWVDPKGRDRFGQATRYLNNLPVGAPVTVSVKPSVMKLPPKSTQPIIMAGLGTGLAPFRAFVQERAWQREQGMPIGDVFLYMGARHQREEYLYGEEWEAYQDAGIITLIGRAFSRDQPQKIYIQDRMRQTLHDIRRAYLREEGAFYLCGPTWPVPDVTSVLEEAVEVESAAAGDKKKKDGHKEIEKLKEEGRYVLEVY
;
A
#
# COMPACT_ATOMS: atom_id res chain seq x y z
N MET A 1 35.93 2.65 -1.97
CA MET A 1 36.11 1.27 -2.47
C MET A 1 37.19 1.17 -3.55
N ALA A 2 37.01 1.68 -4.78
CA ALA A 2 38.06 1.54 -5.82
C ALA A 2 39.42 2.10 -5.35
N GLU A 3 39.40 3.29 -4.74
CA GLU A 3 40.57 3.92 -4.13
C GLU A 3 41.16 3.09 -2.97
N GLU A 4 40.34 2.65 -2.02
CA GLU A 4 40.77 1.84 -0.87
C GLU A 4 41.39 0.49 -1.28
N LEU A 5 40.90 -0.09 -2.38
CA LEU A 5 41.38 -1.36 -2.92
C LEU A 5 42.53 -1.18 -3.94
N GLY A 6 42.88 0.07 -4.28
CA GLY A 6 43.88 0.36 -5.30
C GLY A 6 43.52 -0.23 -6.66
N LEU A 7 42.28 -0.01 -7.11
CA LEU A 7 41.78 -0.44 -8.41
C LEU A 7 41.75 0.74 -9.41
N GLY A 8 42.10 0.44 -10.66
CA GLY A 8 41.85 1.27 -11.82
C GLY A 8 40.36 1.48 -12.04
N LEU A 9 40.01 2.58 -12.68
CA LEU A 9 38.62 2.97 -12.86
C LEU A 9 38.41 3.64 -14.21
N VAL A 10 37.59 3.02 -15.04
CA VAL A 10 37.22 3.49 -16.39
C VAL A 10 35.71 3.64 -16.43
N SER A 11 35.22 4.75 -17.01
CA SER A 11 33.80 5.04 -17.17
C SER A 11 33.40 5.12 -18.63
N SER A 12 32.18 4.68 -18.95
CA SER A 12 31.52 4.94 -20.23
C SER A 12 30.53 6.09 -20.08
N LYS A 13 30.54 7.03 -21.04
CA LYS A 13 29.61 8.15 -21.18
C LYS A 13 28.30 7.74 -21.86
N SER A 14 28.32 6.78 -22.79
CA SER A 14 27.13 6.36 -23.54
C SER A 14 27.15 4.87 -23.90
N ALA A 15 25.99 4.33 -24.28
CA ALA A 15 25.84 2.93 -24.69
C ALA A 15 26.70 2.57 -25.91
N PHE A 16 26.98 3.54 -26.77
CA PHE A 16 27.73 3.37 -28.01
C PHE A 16 29.20 3.02 -27.80
N GLU A 17 29.76 3.32 -26.63
CA GLU A 17 31.17 3.07 -26.32
C GLU A 17 31.40 2.03 -25.23
N VAL A 18 30.34 1.45 -24.67
CA VAL A 18 30.42 0.48 -23.56
C VAL A 18 31.32 -0.69 -23.92
N GLN A 19 31.11 -1.30 -25.08
CA GLN A 19 31.90 -2.45 -25.51
C GLN A 19 33.39 -2.09 -25.63
N HIS A 20 33.69 -0.91 -26.18
CA HIS A 20 35.04 -0.41 -26.30
C HIS A 20 35.67 -0.18 -24.92
N MET A 21 34.96 0.47 -23.99
CA MET A 21 35.48 0.74 -22.65
C MET A 21 35.62 -0.52 -21.79
N SER A 22 34.74 -1.53 -21.96
CA SER A 22 34.92 -2.84 -21.33
C SER A 22 36.17 -3.55 -21.83
N LEU A 23 36.43 -3.48 -23.14
CA LEU A 23 37.64 -4.03 -23.75
C LEU A 23 38.89 -3.27 -23.25
N LEU A 24 38.85 -1.94 -23.23
CA LEU A 24 39.92 -1.09 -22.69
C LEU A 24 40.22 -1.44 -21.23
N SER A 25 39.19 -1.60 -20.40
CA SER A 25 39.33 -1.95 -18.98
C SER A 25 39.97 -3.34 -18.81
N THR A 26 39.61 -4.29 -19.67
CA THR A 26 40.21 -5.63 -19.70
C THR A 26 41.69 -5.58 -20.10
N LEU A 27 42.03 -4.77 -21.10
CA LEU A 27 43.41 -4.52 -21.50
C LEU A 27 44.19 -3.82 -20.37
N LEU A 28 43.61 -2.81 -19.74
CA LEU A 28 44.24 -2.05 -18.64
C LEU A 28 44.46 -2.91 -17.39
N ALA A 29 43.65 -3.95 -17.18
CA ALA A 29 43.86 -4.93 -16.11
C ALA A 29 45.22 -5.65 -16.19
N SER A 30 45.88 -5.66 -17.36
CA SER A 30 47.26 -6.15 -17.51
C SER A 30 48.32 -5.22 -16.89
N VAL A 31 47.98 -3.94 -16.67
CA VAL A 31 48.83 -2.92 -16.02
C VAL A 31 48.45 -2.81 -14.55
N HIS A 32 47.16 -2.66 -14.28
CA HIS A 32 46.62 -2.36 -12.97
C HIS A 32 45.19 -2.94 -12.88
N PRO A 33 44.84 -3.73 -11.85
CA PRO A 33 43.50 -4.29 -11.71
C PRO A 33 42.44 -3.19 -11.87
N THR A 34 41.57 -3.30 -12.87
CA THR A 34 40.71 -2.18 -13.31
C THR A 34 39.25 -2.58 -13.26
N MET A 35 38.40 -1.67 -12.77
CA MET A 35 36.95 -1.77 -12.86
C MET A 35 36.43 -0.88 -13.99
N HIS A 36 35.54 -1.43 -14.80
CA HIS A 36 34.71 -0.67 -15.73
C HIS A 36 33.40 -0.30 -15.03
N THR A 37 33.09 0.98 -14.98
CA THR A 37 31.79 1.49 -14.54
C THR A 37 30.99 1.97 -15.73
N TYR A 38 29.79 1.42 -15.89
CA TYR A 38 28.78 1.97 -16.77
C TYR A 38 27.46 1.88 -16.04
N ASP A 39 26.75 3.00 -15.95
CA ASP A 39 25.54 3.19 -15.14
C ASP A 39 24.62 1.95 -15.08
N GLY A 40 24.79 1.16 -14.02
CA GLY A 40 24.06 -0.10 -13.85
C GLY A 40 22.56 0.10 -13.74
N ILE A 41 22.13 1.26 -13.22
CA ILE A 41 20.72 1.63 -13.03
C ILE A 41 20.06 1.87 -14.38
N THR A 42 20.66 2.69 -15.23
CA THR A 42 20.10 3.00 -16.55
C THR A 42 20.26 1.84 -17.53
N VAL A 43 21.34 1.03 -17.43
CA VAL A 43 21.55 -0.16 -18.29
C VAL A 43 20.41 -1.17 -18.20
N GLY A 44 19.89 -1.44 -17.00
CA GLY A 44 18.76 -2.35 -16.82
C GLY A 44 17.42 -1.79 -17.30
N ARG A 45 17.37 -0.48 -17.60
CA ARG A 45 16.14 0.29 -17.82
C ARG A 45 16.02 0.84 -19.24
N GLU A 46 17.15 0.95 -19.95
CA GLU A 46 17.23 1.55 -21.27
C GLU A 46 17.42 0.51 -22.37
N THR A 47 16.55 0.54 -23.37
CA THR A 47 16.74 -0.17 -24.63
C THR A 47 17.10 0.85 -25.69
N THR A 48 18.33 0.79 -26.19
CA THR A 48 18.86 1.65 -27.25
C THR A 48 19.52 0.80 -28.33
N ARG A 49 19.30 1.16 -29.60
CA ARG A 49 19.97 0.51 -30.74
C ARG A 49 21.42 0.99 -30.83
N VAL A 50 22.36 0.05 -30.73
CA VAL A 50 23.79 0.29 -30.98
C VAL A 50 24.19 -0.37 -32.30
N VAL A 51 24.87 0.39 -33.15
CA VAL A 51 25.42 -0.09 -34.43
C VAL A 51 26.91 -0.42 -34.26
N ASP A 52 27.46 -1.22 -35.18
CA ASP A 52 28.90 -1.55 -35.24
C ASP A 52 29.47 -2.31 -34.02
N VAL A 53 28.62 -3.06 -33.31
CA VAL A 53 29.04 -3.92 -32.20
C VAL A 53 29.93 -5.06 -32.71
N LEU A 54 31.11 -5.20 -32.12
CA LEU A 54 32.06 -6.27 -32.43
C LEU A 54 31.51 -7.63 -31.97
N GLY A 55 31.48 -8.60 -32.87
CA GLY A 55 31.21 -9.99 -32.50
C GLY A 55 32.36 -10.58 -31.66
N VAL A 56 32.10 -11.66 -30.92
CA VAL A 56 33.08 -12.32 -30.03
C VAL A 56 34.45 -12.57 -30.69
N PRO A 57 34.55 -13.08 -31.93
CA PRO A 57 35.85 -13.28 -32.59
C PRO A 57 36.57 -11.97 -32.91
N ALA A 58 35.83 -10.89 -33.20
CA ALA A 58 36.42 -9.58 -33.46
C ALA A 58 36.98 -8.98 -32.17
N VAL A 59 36.21 -9.02 -31.07
CA VAL A 59 36.67 -8.58 -29.74
C VAL A 59 37.97 -9.27 -29.34
N LYS A 60 38.05 -10.60 -29.50
CA LYS A 60 39.27 -11.36 -29.20
C LYS A 60 40.45 -10.93 -30.08
N ARG A 61 40.24 -10.77 -31.38
CA ARG A 61 41.30 -10.32 -32.31
C ARG A 61 41.82 -8.94 -31.95
N THR A 62 40.92 -8.00 -31.64
CA THR A 62 41.28 -6.64 -31.19
C THR A 62 42.07 -6.71 -29.88
N TYR A 63 41.63 -7.49 -28.90
CA TYR A 63 42.36 -7.70 -27.64
C TYR A 63 43.78 -8.22 -27.88
N ASP A 64 43.91 -9.30 -28.66
CA ASP A 64 45.19 -9.94 -28.95
C ASP A 64 46.12 -8.99 -29.75
N SER A 65 45.57 -8.26 -30.73
CA SER A 65 46.30 -7.28 -31.56
C SER A 65 46.89 -6.16 -30.70
N VAL A 66 46.06 -5.51 -29.88
CA VAL A 66 46.49 -4.42 -28.99
C VAL A 66 47.55 -4.91 -28.02
N LEU A 67 47.31 -6.03 -27.33
CA LEU A 67 48.24 -6.57 -26.33
C LEU A 67 49.58 -6.97 -26.95
N SER A 68 49.57 -7.54 -28.16
CA SER A 68 50.80 -7.88 -28.88
C SER A 68 51.62 -6.66 -29.24
N THR A 69 50.96 -5.56 -29.62
CA THR A 69 51.61 -4.30 -30.02
C THR A 69 52.32 -3.63 -28.84
N VAL A 70 51.72 -3.64 -27.64
CA VAL A 70 52.26 -2.92 -26.46
C VAL A 70 53.02 -3.83 -25.47
N LYS A 71 53.25 -5.10 -25.80
CA LYS A 71 53.81 -6.11 -24.87
C LYS A 71 55.11 -5.68 -24.18
N ASP A 72 56.03 -5.07 -24.94
CA ASP A 72 57.32 -4.62 -24.41
C ASP A 72 57.18 -3.37 -23.52
N ASP A 73 56.25 -2.48 -23.85
CA ASP A 73 55.92 -1.29 -23.05
C ASP A 73 55.28 -1.69 -21.70
N LEU A 74 54.34 -2.64 -21.72
CA LEU A 74 53.64 -3.10 -20.51
C LEU A 74 54.57 -3.76 -19.49
N THR A 75 55.60 -4.46 -19.96
CA THR A 75 56.61 -5.12 -19.11
C THR A 75 57.76 -4.20 -18.70
N SER A 76 57.86 -3.01 -19.30
CA SER A 76 58.87 -2.02 -18.94
C SER A 76 58.72 -1.55 -17.49
N LYS A 77 59.84 -1.58 -16.74
CA LYS A 77 59.94 -0.97 -15.41
C LYS A 77 60.21 0.54 -15.44
N ARG A 78 60.47 1.11 -16.62
CA ARG A 78 60.75 2.54 -16.80
C ARG A 78 59.49 3.38 -16.98
N LEU A 79 58.39 2.76 -17.40
CA LEU A 79 57.10 3.42 -17.57
C LEU A 79 56.29 3.32 -16.28
N THR A 80 55.72 4.45 -15.86
CA THR A 80 54.70 4.49 -14.82
C THR A 80 53.39 3.86 -15.33
N ASN A 81 52.39 3.72 -14.46
CA ASN A 81 51.10 3.17 -14.89
C ASN A 81 50.40 4.12 -15.89
N GLU A 82 50.55 5.43 -15.74
CA GLU A 82 50.07 6.45 -16.67
C GLU A 82 50.76 6.33 -18.03
N GLY A 83 52.09 6.15 -18.04
CA GLY A 83 52.84 5.95 -19.28
C GLY A 83 52.44 4.67 -20.02
N LYS A 84 52.13 3.59 -19.29
CA LYS A 84 51.59 2.34 -19.87
C LYS A 84 50.18 2.51 -20.40
N LEU A 85 49.32 3.23 -19.68
CA LEU A 85 47.98 3.60 -20.12
C LEU A 85 48.03 4.37 -21.45
N GLN A 86 48.92 5.34 -21.57
CA GLN A 86 49.06 6.14 -22.80
C GLN A 86 49.43 5.28 -24.02
N LYS A 87 50.39 4.34 -23.88
CA LYS A 87 50.76 3.40 -24.95
C LYS A 87 49.60 2.49 -25.34
N LEU A 88 48.89 1.99 -24.33
CA LEU A 88 47.73 1.11 -24.50
C LEU A 88 46.59 1.84 -25.23
N MET A 89 46.26 3.06 -24.82
CA MET A 89 45.26 3.92 -25.48
C MET A 89 45.61 4.21 -26.94
N LEU A 90 46.87 4.54 -27.24
CA LEU A 90 47.32 4.77 -28.63
C LEU A 90 47.12 3.54 -29.52
N SER A 91 47.52 2.35 -29.04
CA SER A 91 47.32 1.11 -29.80
C SER A 91 45.84 0.73 -29.91
N PHE A 92 45.07 0.93 -28.84
CA PHE A 92 43.63 0.68 -28.81
C PHE A 92 42.86 1.53 -29.83
N ASN A 93 43.13 2.84 -29.83
CA ASN A 93 42.56 3.79 -30.77
C ASN A 93 42.94 3.46 -32.22
N SER A 94 44.21 3.08 -32.46
CA SER A 94 44.69 2.69 -33.79
C SER A 94 44.00 1.43 -34.33
N GLU A 95 43.71 0.45 -33.48
CA GLU A 95 43.07 -0.81 -33.89
C GLU A 95 41.57 -0.60 -34.16
N LEU A 96 40.90 0.23 -33.36
CA LEU A 96 39.46 0.50 -33.50
C LEU A 96 39.11 1.64 -34.46
N GLY A 97 40.10 2.43 -34.90
CA GLY A 97 39.86 3.64 -35.70
C GLY A 97 39.12 4.72 -34.90
N THR A 98 39.43 4.85 -33.62
CA THR A 98 38.79 5.79 -32.67
C THR A 98 39.81 6.79 -32.12
N GLU A 99 39.34 7.83 -31.43
CA GLU A 99 40.19 8.87 -30.82
C GLU A 99 39.83 9.10 -29.35
N TYR A 100 39.62 8.02 -28.58
CA TYR A 100 39.31 8.14 -27.17
C TYR A 100 40.48 8.76 -26.39
N LYS A 101 40.15 9.57 -25.39
CA LYS A 101 41.12 10.22 -24.48
C LYS A 101 40.81 9.90 -23.03
N CYS A 102 41.79 10.01 -22.13
CA CYS A 102 41.52 9.84 -20.70
C CYS A 102 40.59 10.95 -20.19
N PHE A 103 40.73 12.14 -20.77
CA PHE A 103 39.95 13.34 -20.49
C PHE A 103 39.36 13.90 -21.79
N GLU A 104 38.04 14.06 -21.84
CA GLU A 104 37.35 14.56 -23.03
C GLU A 104 36.69 15.91 -22.78
N TYR A 105 37.09 16.89 -23.59
CA TYR A 105 36.60 18.26 -23.49
C TYR A 105 35.35 18.50 -24.36
N HIS A 106 34.36 19.16 -23.77
CA HIS A 106 33.12 19.61 -24.42
C HIS A 106 32.83 21.07 -24.08
N GLY A 107 32.23 21.82 -25.01
CA GLY A 107 31.82 23.21 -24.79
C GLY A 107 32.65 24.25 -25.56
N HIS A 108 32.78 25.46 -25.00
CA HIS A 108 33.31 26.61 -25.73
C HIS A 108 34.81 26.46 -26.05
N ALA A 109 35.30 26.89 -27.21
CA ALA A 109 36.72 26.74 -27.58
C ALA A 109 37.72 27.53 -26.70
N SER A 110 37.23 28.54 -25.97
CA SER A 110 38.01 29.34 -25.01
C SER A 110 37.19 29.57 -23.74
N PRO A 111 37.03 28.55 -22.89
CA PRO A 111 36.21 28.64 -21.68
C PRO A 111 36.86 29.53 -20.63
N VAL A 112 36.05 30.23 -19.83
CA VAL A 112 36.49 30.94 -18.62
C VAL A 112 36.35 30.02 -17.40
N ALA A 113 35.31 29.18 -17.39
CA ALA A 113 35.09 28.19 -16.36
C ALA A 113 34.89 26.80 -16.97
N VAL A 114 35.46 25.78 -16.32
CA VAL A 114 35.37 24.38 -16.74
C VAL A 114 34.86 23.52 -15.60
N MET A 115 33.89 22.65 -15.89
CA MET A 115 33.39 21.65 -14.94
C MET A 115 34.06 20.29 -15.19
N ILE A 116 34.57 19.64 -14.15
CA ILE A 116 35.14 18.29 -14.23
C ILE A 116 34.10 17.31 -13.73
N VAL A 117 33.79 16.30 -14.54
CA VAL A 117 32.74 15.32 -14.23
C VAL A 117 33.26 13.90 -14.41
N PHE A 118 32.81 13.01 -13.54
CA PHE A 118 33.04 11.57 -13.64
C PHE A 118 31.71 10.85 -13.42
N GLY A 119 31.45 9.82 -14.22
CA GLY A 119 30.16 9.11 -14.26
C GLY A 119 29.59 9.04 -15.67
N THR A 120 28.50 8.29 -15.85
CA THR A 120 27.86 8.12 -17.17
C THR A 120 26.86 9.25 -17.43
N VAL A 121 25.88 9.42 -16.53
CA VAL A 121 24.80 10.40 -16.69
C VAL A 121 25.35 11.82 -16.57
N GLU A 122 26.23 12.05 -15.60
CA GLU A 122 26.93 13.30 -15.39
C GLU A 122 27.67 13.72 -16.66
N ALA A 123 28.50 12.83 -17.21
CA ALA A 123 29.29 13.08 -18.42
C ALA A 123 28.43 13.27 -19.67
N SER A 124 27.34 12.51 -19.81
CA SER A 124 26.43 12.62 -20.95
C SER A 124 25.67 13.95 -20.96
N ILE A 125 25.00 14.28 -19.84
CA ILE A 125 24.17 15.48 -19.76
C ILE A 125 25.04 16.74 -19.76
N SER A 126 26.12 16.78 -18.96
CA SER A 126 26.98 17.97 -18.87
C SER A 126 27.65 18.30 -20.21
N ALA A 127 28.11 17.30 -20.97
CA ALA A 127 28.67 17.53 -22.30
C ALA A 127 27.64 18.16 -23.26
N GLN A 128 26.44 17.58 -23.36
CA GLN A 128 25.39 18.10 -24.24
C GLN A 128 24.95 19.51 -23.83
N VAL A 129 24.80 19.76 -22.53
CA VAL A 129 24.43 21.09 -22.00
C VAL A 129 25.54 22.11 -22.26
N ALA A 130 26.81 21.74 -22.03
CA ALA A 130 27.94 22.64 -22.26
C ALA A 130 28.10 23.01 -23.75
N GLU A 131 27.92 22.06 -24.66
CA GLU A 131 27.94 22.32 -26.11
C GLU A 131 26.81 23.27 -26.53
N ALA A 132 25.60 23.04 -26.03
CA ALA A 132 24.46 23.88 -26.37
C ALA A 132 24.54 25.28 -25.74
N LEU A 133 25.09 25.41 -24.52
CA LEU A 133 25.40 26.70 -23.91
C LEU A 133 26.53 27.43 -24.65
N ALA A 134 27.56 26.70 -25.10
CA ALA A 134 28.64 27.25 -25.90
C ALA A 134 28.15 27.78 -27.25
N ALA A 135 27.19 27.09 -27.88
CA ALA A 135 26.51 27.57 -29.08
C ALA A 135 25.71 28.87 -28.85
N GLN A 136 25.25 29.12 -27.61
CA GLN A 136 24.64 30.37 -27.18
C GLN A 136 25.66 31.43 -26.75
N GLY A 137 26.97 31.16 -26.87
CA GLY A 137 28.06 32.07 -26.53
C GLY A 137 28.51 32.04 -25.06
N ALA A 138 27.99 31.12 -24.24
CA ALA A 138 28.47 30.95 -22.87
C ALA A 138 29.89 30.40 -22.87
N LYS A 139 30.80 31.05 -22.14
CA LYS A 139 32.22 30.65 -22.06
C LYS A 139 32.46 29.57 -20.99
N VAL A 140 31.70 28.49 -21.09
CA VAL A 140 31.79 27.34 -20.19
C VAL A 140 32.26 26.11 -20.94
N GLY A 141 33.00 25.24 -20.24
CA GLY A 141 33.45 23.95 -20.74
C GLY A 141 33.19 22.84 -19.72
N VAL A 142 33.25 21.61 -20.19
CA VAL A 142 33.17 20.39 -19.39
C VAL A 142 34.31 19.48 -19.79
N ILE A 143 34.97 18.86 -18.81
CA ILE A 143 35.92 17.76 -19.01
C ILE A 143 35.32 16.50 -18.40
N ASN A 144 35.03 15.53 -19.26
CA ASN A 144 34.60 14.20 -18.88
C ASN A 144 35.83 13.35 -18.57
N VAL A 145 35.89 12.80 -17.36
CA VAL A 145 36.93 11.85 -16.94
C VAL A 145 36.52 10.45 -17.38
N ARG A 146 37.16 9.93 -18.42
CA ARG A 146 36.93 8.58 -18.95
C ARG A 146 37.77 7.55 -18.22
N VAL A 147 39.05 7.83 -17.99
CA VAL A 147 39.95 6.99 -17.19
C VAL A 147 40.33 7.78 -15.94
N TYR A 148 39.73 7.42 -14.80
CA TYR A 148 39.95 8.12 -13.54
C TYR A 148 41.18 7.56 -12.80
N ARG A 149 41.42 6.25 -12.86
CA ARG A 149 42.60 5.61 -12.24
C ARG A 149 43.27 4.63 -13.22
N PRO A 150 44.59 4.73 -13.47
CA PRO A 150 45.51 5.77 -12.95
C PRO A 150 45.15 7.17 -13.49
N PHE A 151 45.33 8.21 -12.68
CA PHE A 151 44.99 9.59 -13.05
C PHE A 151 46.15 10.22 -13.81
N ALA A 152 46.02 10.40 -15.12
CA ALA A 152 47.08 10.96 -15.96
C ALA A 152 47.14 12.49 -15.82
N GLU A 153 47.79 12.98 -14.75
CA GLU A 153 47.87 14.42 -14.39
C GLU A 153 48.33 15.31 -15.54
N GLU A 154 49.37 14.90 -16.29
CA GLU A 154 49.89 15.66 -17.43
C GLU A 154 48.85 15.80 -18.56
N GLU A 155 48.16 14.70 -18.92
CA GLU A 155 47.11 14.72 -19.95
C GLU A 155 45.89 15.56 -19.51
N PHE A 156 45.56 15.52 -18.21
CA PHE A 156 44.50 16.35 -17.63
C PHE A 156 44.83 17.84 -17.77
N VAL A 157 46.04 18.24 -17.39
CA VAL A 157 46.50 19.63 -17.45
C VAL A 157 46.59 20.12 -18.90
N GLU A 158 47.05 19.29 -19.84
CA GLU A 158 47.04 19.60 -21.27
C GLU A 158 45.63 19.81 -21.84
N THR A 159 44.61 19.18 -21.24
CA THR A 159 43.20 19.34 -21.65
C THR A 159 42.62 20.68 -21.18
N LEU A 160 43.21 21.34 -20.18
CA LEU A 160 42.77 22.65 -19.70
C LEU A 160 43.24 23.77 -20.65
N ALA A 161 42.28 24.50 -21.21
CA ALA A 161 42.60 25.64 -22.06
C ALA A 161 43.29 26.77 -21.26
N PRO A 162 44.24 27.51 -21.85
CA PRO A 162 44.90 28.64 -21.17
C PRO A 162 43.97 29.78 -20.72
N SER A 163 42.73 29.83 -21.25
CA SER A 163 41.72 30.83 -20.89
C SER A 163 40.99 30.52 -19.57
N VAL A 164 41.14 29.31 -19.02
CA VAL A 164 40.44 28.85 -17.82
C VAL A 164 40.90 29.65 -16.59
N GLN A 165 39.94 30.18 -15.85
CA GLN A 165 40.13 30.90 -14.59
C GLN A 165 39.49 30.17 -13.41
N GLN A 166 38.49 29.33 -13.68
CA GLN A 166 37.76 28.55 -12.69
C GLN A 166 37.66 27.09 -13.13
N VAL A 167 38.05 26.18 -12.25
CA VAL A 167 37.82 24.74 -12.39
C VAL A 167 36.83 24.34 -11.30
N THR A 168 35.77 23.63 -11.65
CA THR A 168 34.75 23.19 -10.70
C THR A 168 34.52 21.69 -10.84
N VAL A 169 34.73 20.93 -9.79
CA VAL A 169 34.50 19.49 -9.78
C VAL A 169 33.04 19.23 -9.40
N LEU A 170 32.35 18.41 -10.19
CA LEU A 170 31.06 17.86 -9.81
C LEU A 170 31.30 16.59 -8.98
N GLY A 171 31.40 16.77 -7.67
CA GLY A 171 31.89 15.79 -6.72
C GLY A 171 30.80 14.94 -6.10
N GLN A 172 30.79 13.63 -6.40
CA GLN A 172 29.88 12.71 -5.71
C GLN A 172 30.35 12.45 -4.28
N VAL A 173 29.43 12.59 -3.32
CA VAL A 173 29.63 12.21 -1.90
C VAL A 173 28.60 11.14 -1.51
N LYS A 174 28.78 10.56 -0.32
CA LYS A 174 28.03 9.37 0.12
C LYS A 174 26.51 9.58 0.15
N ASP A 175 26.06 10.71 0.71
CA ASP A 175 24.67 11.03 1.02
C ASP A 175 24.48 12.55 1.19
N GLN A 176 23.23 12.98 1.40
CA GLN A 176 22.91 14.41 1.62
C GLN A 176 23.63 15.03 2.83
N ALA A 177 23.95 14.25 3.87
CA ALA A 177 24.70 14.79 5.01
C ALA A 177 26.12 15.19 4.60
N GLY A 178 26.78 14.38 3.77
CA GLY A 178 28.08 14.71 3.18
C GLY A 178 28.05 15.95 2.26
N VAL A 179 26.92 16.24 1.62
CA VAL A 179 26.76 17.47 0.81
C VAL A 179 26.84 18.70 1.70
N MET A 180 26.17 18.66 2.86
CA MET A 180 26.09 19.79 3.79
C MET A 180 27.35 19.98 4.66
N ASP A 181 28.14 18.92 4.85
CA ASP A 181 29.35 18.96 5.68
C ASP A 181 30.54 19.60 4.95
N ALA A 182 30.93 20.81 5.33
CA ALA A 182 32.06 21.52 4.71
C ALA A 182 33.42 20.83 4.88
N SER A 183 33.57 19.88 5.82
CA SER A 183 34.81 19.12 6.01
C SER A 183 34.95 17.94 5.03
N VAL A 184 33.85 17.55 4.37
CA VAL A 184 33.82 16.50 3.37
C VAL A 184 34.04 17.10 1.99
N SER A 185 35.01 16.57 1.25
CA SER A 185 35.23 16.83 -0.18
C SER A 185 35.14 15.54 -1.00
N SER A 186 34.85 15.66 -2.28
CA SER A 186 34.89 14.52 -3.20
C SER A 186 36.33 14.06 -3.49
N ALA A 187 36.51 12.77 -3.79
CA ALA A 187 37.84 12.23 -4.13
C ALA A 187 38.39 12.87 -5.43
N LEU A 188 37.52 13.06 -6.43
CA LEU A 188 37.88 13.69 -7.69
C LEU A 188 38.36 15.13 -7.47
N TYR A 189 37.77 15.86 -6.52
CA TYR A 189 38.22 17.19 -6.17
C TYR A 189 39.64 17.21 -5.62
N ALA A 190 40.00 16.26 -4.75
CA ALA A 190 41.35 16.17 -4.21
C ALA A 190 42.39 15.91 -5.31
N ASP A 191 42.10 15.01 -6.25
CA ASP A 191 43.00 14.72 -7.38
C ASP A 191 43.14 15.90 -8.35
N VAL A 192 42.01 16.53 -8.71
CA VAL A 192 42.01 17.71 -9.59
C VAL A 192 42.73 18.88 -8.95
N MET A 193 42.50 19.12 -7.64
CA MET A 193 43.21 20.16 -6.90
C MET A 193 44.72 19.89 -6.89
N ALA A 194 45.14 18.65 -6.68
CA ALA A 194 46.55 18.29 -6.72
C ALA A 194 47.14 18.55 -8.12
N ALA A 195 46.51 18.04 -9.18
CA ALA A 195 46.99 18.22 -10.55
C ALA A 195 47.12 19.70 -10.97
N VAL A 196 46.15 20.53 -10.58
CA VAL A 196 46.15 21.97 -10.89
C VAL A 196 47.19 22.74 -10.06
N ASN A 197 47.38 22.42 -8.78
CA ASN A 197 48.29 23.16 -7.89
C ASN A 197 49.77 22.77 -8.08
N PHE A 198 50.07 21.53 -8.46
CA PHE A 198 51.45 21.05 -8.57
C PHE A 198 52.08 21.31 -9.95
N GLN A 199 51.30 21.64 -10.97
CA GLN A 199 51.81 21.96 -12.30
C GLN A 199 51.64 23.45 -12.63
N THR A 200 52.74 24.12 -12.96
CA THR A 200 52.71 25.51 -13.48
C THR A 200 51.96 25.53 -14.80
N LEU A 201 50.70 25.94 -14.78
CA LEU A 201 49.90 26.11 -15.99
C LEU A 201 50.56 27.15 -16.91
N SER A 202 50.70 26.80 -18.18
CA SER A 202 51.33 27.59 -19.26
C SER A 202 50.57 28.89 -19.55
N GLY A 203 50.62 29.86 -18.64
CA GLY A 203 49.85 31.11 -18.72
C GLY A 203 49.98 32.05 -17.52
N GLY A 204 50.61 31.62 -16.41
CA GLY A 204 50.94 32.50 -15.27
C GLY A 204 49.77 32.90 -14.37
N LYS A 205 48.57 32.33 -14.56
CA LYS A 205 47.44 32.44 -13.63
C LYS A 205 46.94 31.05 -13.25
N GLU A 206 46.97 30.75 -11.97
CA GLU A 206 46.39 29.53 -11.41
C GLU A 206 44.87 29.67 -11.33
N PRO A 207 44.08 28.77 -11.94
CA PRO A 207 42.64 28.82 -11.84
C PRO A 207 42.19 28.39 -10.44
N SER A 208 41.11 28.98 -9.96
CA SER A 208 40.52 28.60 -8.68
C SER A 208 39.76 27.27 -8.83
N VAL A 209 39.99 26.32 -7.90
CA VAL A 209 39.38 24.99 -7.92
C VAL A 209 38.27 24.89 -6.86
N TYR A 210 37.06 24.53 -7.27
CA TYR A 210 35.87 24.40 -6.41
C TYR A 210 35.29 22.98 -6.45
N ASP A 211 34.59 22.57 -5.39
CA ASP A 211 33.87 21.29 -5.29
C ASP A 211 32.36 21.57 -5.16
N ILE A 212 31.57 21.17 -6.16
CA ILE A 212 30.11 21.13 -6.09
C ILE A 212 29.72 19.71 -5.73
N LYS A 213 29.28 19.51 -4.49
CA LYS A 213 28.97 18.19 -3.97
C LYS A 213 27.53 17.78 -4.28
N TYR A 214 27.33 16.50 -4.60
CA TYR A 214 26.02 15.90 -4.75
C TYR A 214 25.96 14.49 -4.15
N ALA A 215 24.79 14.11 -3.63
CA ALA A 215 24.56 12.80 -3.04
C ALA A 215 24.30 11.73 -4.13
N ARG A 216 24.57 10.46 -3.83
CA ARG A 216 24.42 9.35 -4.80
C ARG A 216 23.00 9.19 -5.34
N GLU A 217 22.00 9.53 -4.53
CA GLU A 217 20.58 9.49 -4.85
C GLU A 217 20.11 10.67 -5.73
N THR A 218 21.02 11.58 -6.11
CA THR A 218 20.67 12.74 -6.92
C THR A 218 20.32 12.32 -8.35
N VAL A 219 19.08 12.60 -8.77
CA VAL A 219 18.66 12.45 -10.16
C VAL A 219 19.04 13.70 -10.95
N TRP A 220 19.96 13.53 -11.91
CA TRP A 220 20.40 14.59 -12.82
C TRP A 220 19.41 14.83 -13.95
N THR A 221 19.11 16.11 -14.18
CA THR A 221 18.26 16.56 -15.28
C THR A 221 18.99 17.64 -16.08
N VAL A 222 18.54 17.87 -17.32
CA VAL A 222 19.06 18.95 -18.17
C VAL A 222 18.95 20.29 -17.46
N ALA A 223 17.83 20.57 -16.78
CA ALA A 223 17.61 21.82 -16.07
C ALA A 223 18.53 22.00 -14.87
N LYS A 224 18.75 20.94 -14.06
CA LYS A 224 19.70 20.98 -12.93
C LYS A 224 21.13 21.22 -13.42
N MET A 225 21.54 20.51 -14.47
CA MET A 225 22.88 20.66 -15.05
C MET A 225 23.08 22.03 -15.72
N GLU A 226 22.06 22.52 -16.44
CA GLU A 226 22.05 23.87 -17.03
C GLU A 226 22.18 24.94 -15.94
N ALA A 227 21.44 24.81 -14.85
CA ALA A 227 21.53 25.74 -13.73
C ALA A 227 22.95 25.79 -13.16
N LEU A 228 23.59 24.63 -12.94
CA LEU A 228 24.97 24.57 -12.43
C LEU A 228 25.96 25.18 -13.43
N LEU A 229 25.91 24.80 -14.71
CA LEU A 229 26.84 25.30 -15.72
C LEU A 229 26.67 26.80 -15.95
N ARG A 230 25.44 27.33 -15.91
CA ARG A 230 25.19 28.78 -16.02
C ARG A 230 25.73 29.57 -14.84
N GLN A 231 25.84 28.97 -13.65
CA GLN A 231 26.46 29.62 -12.49
C GLN A 231 27.97 29.76 -12.61
N LEU A 232 28.63 28.89 -13.39
CA LEU A 232 30.08 28.89 -13.50
C LEU A 232 30.59 30.13 -14.24
N GLY A 233 31.61 30.78 -13.69
CA GLY A 233 32.25 31.95 -14.30
C GLY A 233 31.42 33.24 -14.27
N LEU A 234 30.25 33.25 -13.63
CA LEU A 234 29.48 34.49 -13.39
C LEU A 234 30.18 35.35 -12.35
N LYS A 235 30.12 36.67 -12.57
CA LYS A 235 30.58 37.65 -11.57
C LYS A 235 29.50 37.84 -10.50
N PRO A 236 29.88 38.17 -9.25
CA PRO A 236 28.91 38.50 -8.21
C PRO A 236 27.93 39.59 -8.68
N GLY A 237 26.63 39.29 -8.73
CA GLY A 237 25.58 40.22 -9.12
C GLY A 237 25.04 40.09 -10.56
N GLU A 238 25.57 39.17 -11.39
CA GLU A 238 24.96 38.84 -12.68
C GLU A 238 23.69 37.98 -12.49
N GLU A 239 22.60 38.35 -13.18
CA GLU A 239 21.32 37.62 -13.08
C GLU A 239 21.39 36.25 -13.77
N LEU A 240 20.97 35.21 -13.05
CA LEU A 240 20.78 33.88 -13.60
C LEU A 240 19.56 33.85 -14.53
N GLN A 241 19.81 33.59 -15.82
CA GLN A 241 18.75 33.23 -16.74
C GLN A 241 18.09 31.92 -16.28
N LYS A 242 16.76 31.87 -16.35
CA LYS A 242 16.01 30.65 -16.01
C LYS A 242 16.41 29.50 -16.95
N PRO A 243 16.61 28.28 -16.44
CA PRO A 243 16.83 27.11 -17.27
C PRO A 243 15.69 26.91 -18.27
N GLY A 244 16.03 26.52 -19.49
CA GLY A 244 15.08 26.36 -20.59
C GLY A 244 15.67 25.67 -21.82
N LEU A 245 16.82 25.03 -21.67
CA LEU A 245 17.55 24.42 -22.77
C LEU A 245 16.84 23.14 -23.27
N ARG A 246 16.71 23.05 -24.58
CA ARG A 246 16.22 21.84 -25.28
C ARG A 246 17.39 21.17 -25.98
N LEU A 247 17.74 19.96 -25.53
CA LEU A 247 18.81 19.16 -26.11
C LEU A 247 18.34 18.28 -27.28
N THR A 248 17.04 17.99 -27.37
CA THR A 248 16.45 17.15 -28.43
C THR A 248 16.10 17.98 -29.66
N SER A 249 16.28 17.42 -30.85
CA SER A 249 15.84 18.06 -32.10
C SER A 249 14.31 18.07 -32.22
N ASN A 250 13.76 19.05 -32.94
CA ASN A 250 12.32 19.13 -33.22
C ASN A 250 11.79 17.93 -34.06
N GLU A 251 12.68 17.17 -34.69
CA GLU A 251 12.35 15.99 -35.48
C GLU A 251 12.13 14.74 -34.62
N MET A 252 12.64 14.74 -33.38
CA MET A 252 12.50 13.63 -32.45
C MET A 252 11.07 13.57 -31.89
N LYS A 253 10.44 12.40 -32.01
CA LYS A 253 9.16 12.13 -31.36
C LYS A 253 9.39 11.58 -29.97
N GLN A 254 8.65 12.08 -28.99
CA GLN A 254 8.81 11.73 -27.58
C GLN A 254 7.47 11.37 -26.96
N TYR A 255 7.45 10.30 -26.17
CA TYR A 255 6.24 9.80 -25.52
C TYR A 255 6.54 9.46 -24.07
N SER A 256 5.53 9.62 -23.21
CA SER A 256 5.62 9.18 -21.81
C SER A 256 4.40 8.34 -21.45
N PHE A 257 4.63 7.26 -20.72
CA PHE A 257 3.60 6.34 -20.24
C PHE A 257 3.70 6.25 -18.73
N TRP A 258 2.56 6.37 -18.06
CA TRP A 258 2.42 6.42 -16.61
C TRP A 258 1.43 5.36 -16.16
N ASP A 259 1.89 4.43 -15.34
CA ASP A 259 1.10 3.29 -14.88
C ASP A 259 1.54 2.86 -13.46
N ILE A 260 0.92 1.83 -12.92
CA ILE A 260 1.38 1.16 -11.69
C ILE A 260 1.82 -0.27 -11.98
N ASP A 261 2.71 -0.80 -11.16
CA ASP A 261 3.34 -2.12 -11.30
C ASP A 261 2.34 -3.28 -11.38
N THR A 262 1.16 -3.14 -10.78
CA THR A 262 0.11 -4.17 -10.78
C THR A 262 -0.88 -4.06 -11.94
N SER A 263 -0.67 -3.12 -12.86
CA SER A 263 -1.57 -2.89 -13.98
C SER A 263 -1.30 -3.86 -15.12
N GLU A 264 -2.35 -4.44 -15.70
CA GLU A 264 -2.27 -5.30 -16.89
C GLU A 264 -1.66 -4.56 -18.10
N THR A 265 -1.70 -3.22 -18.09
CA THR A 265 -1.20 -2.39 -19.19
C THR A 265 0.26 -1.97 -19.05
N VAL A 266 0.93 -2.29 -17.94
CA VAL A 266 2.29 -1.80 -17.63
C VAL A 266 3.33 -2.21 -18.68
N GLY A 267 3.16 -3.37 -19.31
CA GLY A 267 4.05 -3.86 -20.37
C GLY A 267 3.82 -3.24 -21.76
N ALA A 268 2.71 -2.53 -21.97
CA ALA A 268 2.35 -1.97 -23.29
C ALA A 268 3.42 -1.04 -23.90
N PRO A 269 4.06 -0.11 -23.14
CA PRO A 269 5.01 0.85 -23.71
C PRO A 269 6.25 0.17 -24.31
N LEU A 270 6.79 -0.86 -23.65
CA LEU A 270 7.96 -1.59 -24.13
C LEU A 270 7.65 -2.39 -25.40
N MET A 271 6.46 -3.01 -25.47
CA MET A 271 5.99 -3.70 -26.67
C MET A 271 5.82 -2.74 -27.85
N VAL A 272 5.28 -1.54 -27.60
CA VAL A 272 5.20 -0.47 -28.60
C VAL A 272 6.60 -0.02 -29.04
N GLY A 273 7.53 0.17 -28.10
CA GLY A 273 8.92 0.50 -28.41
C GLY A 273 9.58 -0.52 -29.32
N GLN A 274 9.39 -1.82 -29.02
CA GLN A 274 9.87 -2.93 -29.84
C GLN A 274 9.26 -2.90 -31.24
N LEU A 275 7.94 -2.73 -31.35
CA LEU A 275 7.24 -2.62 -32.63
C LEU A 275 7.78 -1.47 -33.50
N LEU A 276 8.03 -0.32 -32.88
CA LEU A 276 8.59 0.85 -33.57
C LEU A 276 10.06 0.64 -33.99
N SER A 277 10.80 -0.18 -33.26
CA SER A 277 12.22 -0.49 -33.54
C SER A 277 12.43 -1.41 -34.74
N ASP A 278 11.40 -2.12 -35.19
CA ASP A 278 11.46 -2.96 -36.38
C ASP A 278 11.70 -2.15 -37.67
N ASP A 279 11.34 -0.86 -37.67
CA ASP A 279 11.70 0.03 -38.76
C ASP A 279 13.18 0.40 -38.67
N SER A 280 13.99 -0.23 -39.51
CA SER A 280 15.44 -0.01 -39.55
C SER A 280 15.88 1.43 -39.82
N SER A 281 15.00 2.30 -40.34
CA SER A 281 15.28 3.74 -40.52
C SER A 281 15.11 4.55 -39.24
N THR A 282 14.37 4.02 -38.26
CA THR A 282 14.06 4.73 -37.03
C THR A 282 14.86 4.15 -35.86
N ASN A 283 15.62 4.99 -35.17
CA ASN A 283 16.19 4.65 -33.87
C ASN A 283 15.13 4.86 -32.80
N VAL A 284 14.93 3.84 -31.96
CA VAL A 284 14.02 3.89 -30.83
C VAL A 284 14.84 3.72 -29.55
N SER A 285 14.60 4.61 -28.60
CA SER A 285 15.10 4.50 -27.24
C SER A 285 13.90 4.38 -26.29
N ALA A 286 13.92 3.37 -25.42
CA ALA A 286 12.92 3.18 -24.39
C ALA A 286 13.60 3.20 -23.03
N ARG A 287 13.06 3.96 -22.07
CA ARG A 287 13.56 4.03 -20.70
C ARG A 287 12.42 3.82 -19.73
N SER A 288 12.48 2.76 -18.92
CA SER A 288 11.50 2.50 -17.85
C SER A 288 12.07 2.81 -16.47
N GLY A 289 11.23 3.18 -15.51
CA GLY A 289 11.62 3.40 -14.13
C GLY A 289 10.48 3.13 -13.16
N HIS A 290 10.82 2.52 -12.02
CA HIS A 290 9.92 2.22 -10.91
C HIS A 290 10.21 3.11 -9.70
N ASP A 291 9.15 3.71 -9.15
CA ASP A 291 9.13 4.32 -7.83
C ASP A 291 8.19 3.52 -6.92
N ASN A 292 8.79 2.68 -6.08
CA ASN A 292 8.05 1.78 -5.20
C ASN A 292 7.38 2.52 -4.01
N LEU A 293 7.68 3.80 -3.80
CA LEU A 293 7.13 4.58 -2.68
C LEU A 293 5.80 5.25 -3.04
N VAL A 294 5.57 5.54 -4.32
CA VAL A 294 4.35 6.19 -4.79
C VAL A 294 3.33 5.14 -5.22
N GLN A 295 2.13 5.16 -4.63
CA GLN A 295 1.00 4.28 -4.97
C GLN A 295 1.31 2.77 -4.99
N GLY A 296 2.35 2.32 -4.27
CA GLY A 296 2.75 0.91 -4.21
C GLY A 296 3.46 0.39 -5.47
N GLY A 297 4.08 1.27 -6.26
CA GLY A 297 4.84 0.91 -7.46
C GLY A 297 4.48 1.74 -8.69
N ALA A 298 4.73 3.06 -8.67
CA ALA A 298 4.50 3.89 -9.84
C ALA A 298 5.55 3.62 -10.94
N VAL A 299 5.10 3.45 -12.17
CA VAL A 299 5.95 3.15 -13.33
C VAL A 299 5.86 4.27 -14.35
N ARG A 300 7.03 4.73 -14.80
CA ARG A 300 7.15 5.62 -15.93
C ARG A 300 7.98 4.97 -17.02
N THR A 301 7.44 4.89 -18.23
CA THR A 301 8.21 4.53 -19.43
C THR A 301 8.23 5.69 -20.40
N ASP A 302 9.42 6.16 -20.75
CA ASP A 302 9.65 7.17 -21.79
C ASP A 302 10.10 6.48 -23.09
N LEU A 303 9.49 6.86 -24.21
CA LEU A 303 9.91 6.42 -25.55
C LEU A 303 10.38 7.62 -26.37
N ARG A 304 11.46 7.43 -27.12
CA ARG A 304 11.96 8.40 -28.11
C ARG A 304 12.17 7.73 -29.44
N CYS A 305 11.74 8.39 -30.52
CA CYS A 305 11.94 7.92 -31.89
C CYS A 305 12.62 9.03 -32.70
N SER A 306 13.69 8.68 -33.40
CA SER A 306 14.45 9.62 -34.25
C SER A 306 15.15 8.88 -35.40
N GLN A 307 15.38 9.58 -36.51
CA GLN A 307 16.21 9.08 -37.61
C GLN A 307 17.71 9.15 -37.29
N LYS A 308 18.09 9.90 -36.24
CA LYS A 308 19.47 10.01 -35.73
C LYS A 308 19.66 9.16 -34.48
N SER A 309 20.91 8.90 -34.10
CA SER A 309 21.22 8.29 -32.81
C SER A 309 20.64 9.10 -31.66
N ILE A 310 20.23 8.41 -30.60
CA ILE A 310 19.57 9.01 -29.44
C ILE A 310 20.49 8.83 -28.24
N GLU A 311 20.96 9.93 -27.67
CA GLU A 311 21.72 9.97 -26.42
C GLU A 311 20.94 10.80 -25.39
N ALA A 312 19.97 10.18 -24.72
CA ALA A 312 19.07 10.89 -23.84
C ALA A 312 18.86 10.14 -22.52
N ALA A 313 19.93 10.06 -21.71
CA ALA A 313 19.95 9.47 -20.37
C ALA A 313 19.14 10.27 -19.31
N TYR A 314 18.18 11.09 -19.74
CA TYR A 314 17.29 11.90 -18.90
C TYR A 314 15.82 11.70 -19.31
N SER A 315 14.90 12.00 -18.41
CA SER A 315 13.46 11.81 -18.63
C SER A 315 12.87 12.78 -19.66
N VAL A 316 11.79 12.39 -20.34
CA VAL A 316 11.10 13.23 -21.33
C VAL A 316 10.43 14.43 -20.64
N LYS A 317 10.65 15.62 -21.20
CA LYS A 317 10.10 16.91 -20.74
C LYS A 317 9.03 17.50 -21.65
N GLU A 318 9.06 17.08 -22.91
CA GLU A 318 8.23 17.63 -23.98
C GLU A 318 7.64 16.49 -24.81
N ALA A 319 6.94 15.59 -24.12
CA ALA A 319 6.24 14.49 -24.77
C ALA A 319 5.23 15.05 -25.78
N ASP A 320 5.19 14.46 -26.98
CA ASP A 320 4.13 14.65 -27.96
C ASP A 320 2.81 14.07 -27.44
N VAL A 321 2.90 12.89 -26.82
CA VAL A 321 1.77 12.17 -26.22
C VAL A 321 2.16 11.65 -24.84
N ALA A 322 1.31 11.89 -23.84
CA ALA A 322 1.37 11.24 -22.54
C ALA A 322 0.20 10.28 -22.40
N VAL A 323 0.48 9.03 -22.03
CA VAL A 323 -0.52 8.03 -21.69
C VAL A 323 -0.52 7.84 -20.18
N VAL A 324 -1.67 8.00 -19.55
CA VAL A 324 -1.87 7.76 -18.12
C VAL A 324 -2.85 6.61 -17.97
N ALA A 325 -2.33 5.43 -17.68
CA ALA A 325 -3.10 4.20 -17.52
C ALA A 325 -3.72 4.08 -16.11
N GLU A 326 -3.08 4.69 -15.11
CA GLU A 326 -3.59 4.74 -13.74
C GLU A 326 -3.87 6.19 -13.32
N LYS A 327 -5.15 6.52 -13.15
CA LYS A 327 -5.59 7.91 -12.92
C LYS A 327 -5.16 8.47 -11.57
N SER A 328 -4.95 7.61 -10.56
CA SER A 328 -4.54 8.05 -9.22
C SER A 328 -3.21 8.80 -9.22
N LEU A 329 -2.30 8.47 -10.15
CA LEU A 329 -1.00 9.14 -10.31
C LEU A 329 -1.13 10.65 -10.57
N LEU A 330 -2.22 11.12 -11.17
CA LEU A 330 -2.47 12.54 -11.40
C LEU A 330 -2.70 13.35 -10.11
N LYS A 331 -2.89 12.68 -8.97
CA LYS A 331 -3.00 13.30 -7.65
C LYS A 331 -1.64 13.49 -6.98
N ASP A 332 -0.66 12.67 -7.31
CA ASP A 332 0.63 12.63 -6.62
C ASP A 332 1.79 13.16 -7.48
N ILE A 333 1.62 13.20 -8.81
CA ILE A 333 2.67 13.57 -9.76
C ILE A 333 2.12 14.58 -10.77
N ALA A 334 2.87 15.64 -11.05
CA ALA A 334 2.53 16.64 -12.06
C ALA A 334 2.76 16.14 -13.50
N VAL A 335 2.20 14.99 -13.88
CA VAL A 335 2.44 14.31 -15.18
C VAL A 335 2.38 15.27 -16.37
N LEU A 336 1.42 16.21 -16.38
CA LEU A 336 1.22 17.17 -17.47
C LEU A 336 2.37 18.15 -17.68
N ASP A 337 3.26 18.31 -16.70
CA ASP A 337 4.45 19.15 -16.84
C ASP A 337 5.44 18.58 -17.86
N SER A 338 5.44 17.24 -18.05
CA SER A 338 6.25 16.55 -19.07
C SER A 338 5.65 16.60 -20.48
N LEU A 339 4.43 17.13 -20.63
CA LEU A 339 3.75 17.23 -21.92
C LEU A 339 4.01 18.60 -22.56
N LYS A 340 4.29 18.60 -23.88
CA LYS A 340 4.48 19.83 -24.64
C LYS A 340 3.18 20.64 -24.76
N GLU A 341 3.30 21.92 -25.06
CA GLU A 341 2.13 22.72 -25.46
C GLU A 341 1.49 22.13 -26.73
N GLN A 342 0.15 22.06 -26.75
CA GLN A 342 -0.63 21.40 -27.79
C GLN A 342 -0.31 19.89 -27.94
N GLY A 343 0.25 19.26 -26.91
CA GLY A 343 0.41 17.81 -26.84
C GLY A 343 -0.93 17.08 -26.62
N THR A 344 -0.86 15.75 -26.62
CA THR A 344 -2.03 14.88 -26.42
C THR A 344 -1.92 14.10 -25.12
N LEU A 345 -3.00 14.09 -24.33
CA LEU A 345 -3.15 13.23 -23.16
C LEU A 345 -4.14 12.11 -23.49
N VAL A 346 -3.71 10.86 -23.32
CA VAL A 346 -4.57 9.67 -23.35
C VAL A 346 -4.72 9.17 -21.92
N LEU A 347 -5.93 9.21 -21.39
CA LEU A 347 -6.23 8.85 -20.01
C LEU A 347 -7.12 7.60 -19.99
N ARG A 348 -6.65 6.52 -19.38
CA ARG A 348 -7.46 5.32 -19.15
C ARG A 348 -8.35 5.55 -17.93
N VAL A 349 -9.65 5.53 -18.12
CA VAL A 349 -10.64 5.62 -17.02
C VAL A 349 -11.80 4.67 -17.32
N PRO A 350 -11.96 3.60 -16.54
CA PRO A 350 -13.13 2.75 -16.63
C PRO A 350 -14.42 3.50 -16.27
N ASN A 351 -15.50 3.25 -17.01
CA ASN A 351 -16.83 3.84 -16.81
C ASN A 351 -16.85 5.39 -16.86
N TRP A 352 -16.19 5.99 -17.85
CA TRP A 352 -16.18 7.44 -17.99
C TRP A 352 -17.57 7.99 -18.32
N LYS A 353 -18.00 9.03 -17.57
CA LYS A 353 -19.22 9.79 -17.85
C LYS A 353 -18.91 11.28 -17.98
N ASP A 354 -19.50 11.91 -18.99
CA ASP A 354 -19.24 13.32 -19.34
C ASP A 354 -19.72 14.32 -18.27
N ASP A 355 -20.64 13.93 -17.40
CA ASP A 355 -21.13 14.72 -16.27
C ASP A 355 -20.29 14.57 -14.99
N GLU A 356 -19.36 13.60 -14.95
CA GLU A 356 -18.53 13.30 -13.78
C GLU A 356 -17.06 13.70 -13.95
N VAL A 357 -16.76 14.62 -14.87
CA VAL A 357 -15.39 15.08 -15.14
C VAL A 357 -14.72 15.67 -13.89
N GLU A 358 -15.50 16.36 -13.04
CA GLU A 358 -14.98 16.95 -11.80
C GLU A 358 -14.61 15.90 -10.74
N LYS A 359 -15.23 14.71 -10.80
CA LYS A 359 -14.85 13.57 -9.95
C LYS A 359 -13.60 12.86 -10.46
N ASN A 360 -13.35 12.93 -11.77
CA ASN A 360 -12.24 12.23 -12.42
C ASN A 360 -10.96 13.07 -12.55
N LEU A 361 -11.07 14.40 -12.64
CA LEU A 361 -9.94 15.32 -12.83
C LEU A 361 -9.98 16.46 -11.80
N SER A 362 -8.89 16.62 -11.05
CA SER A 362 -8.73 17.71 -10.08
C SER A 362 -8.60 19.09 -10.75
N ASN A 363 -8.81 20.18 -9.99
CA ASN A 363 -8.68 21.55 -10.50
C ASN A 363 -7.28 21.84 -11.10
N PRO A 364 -6.16 21.45 -10.47
CA PRO A 364 -4.83 21.63 -11.04
C PRO A 364 -4.69 20.95 -12.42
N VAL A 365 -5.17 19.72 -12.54
CA VAL A 365 -5.08 18.93 -13.78
C VAL A 365 -5.94 19.56 -14.89
N ARG A 366 -7.19 19.94 -14.59
CA ARG A 366 -8.07 20.63 -15.54
C ARG A 366 -7.47 21.95 -16.04
N LYS A 367 -6.93 22.75 -15.11
CA LYS A 367 -6.27 24.02 -15.45
C LYS A 367 -5.02 23.81 -16.32
N ALA A 368 -4.20 22.81 -16.01
CA ALA A 368 -3.01 22.47 -16.81
C ALA A 368 -3.37 22.00 -18.22
N ILE A 369 -4.40 21.16 -18.38
CA ILE A 369 -4.93 20.72 -19.69
C ILE A 369 -5.32 21.94 -20.53
N ALA A 370 -6.08 22.88 -19.95
CA ALA A 370 -6.52 24.06 -20.66
C ALA A 370 -5.38 25.04 -20.97
N ALA A 371 -4.49 25.29 -20.01
CA ALA A 371 -3.36 26.23 -20.15
C ALA A 371 -2.39 25.80 -21.25
N LYS A 372 -2.07 24.51 -21.33
CA LYS A 372 -1.19 23.95 -22.38
C LYS A 372 -1.93 23.59 -23.67
N LYS A 373 -3.25 23.83 -23.77
CA LYS A 373 -4.10 23.46 -24.91
C LYS A 373 -4.01 21.98 -25.27
N ILE A 374 -3.99 21.12 -24.26
CA ILE A 374 -3.79 19.68 -24.42
C ILE A 374 -5.04 19.04 -25.04
N ALA A 375 -4.83 18.18 -26.04
CA ALA A 375 -5.90 17.35 -26.59
C ALA A 375 -6.17 16.17 -25.63
N LEU A 376 -7.35 16.12 -25.02
CA LEU A 376 -7.73 15.06 -24.08
C LEU A 376 -8.49 13.93 -24.78
N TYR A 377 -7.95 12.71 -24.68
CA TYR A 377 -8.60 11.46 -25.08
C TYR A 377 -8.78 10.59 -23.85
N VAL A 378 -9.96 9.97 -23.73
CA VAL A 378 -10.27 9.00 -22.68
C VAL A 378 -10.42 7.63 -23.32
N LEU A 379 -9.74 6.63 -22.76
CA LEU A 379 -9.91 5.23 -23.09
C LEU A 379 -10.68 4.54 -21.97
N ASP A 380 -11.90 4.10 -22.28
CA ASP A 380 -12.74 3.33 -21.35
C ASP A 380 -12.72 1.84 -21.71
N PRO A 381 -11.96 1.00 -20.99
CA PRO A 381 -11.85 -0.42 -21.29
C PRO A 381 -13.19 -1.17 -21.17
N ASN A 382 -14.12 -0.71 -20.33
CA ASN A 382 -15.40 -1.39 -20.11
C ASN A 382 -16.36 -1.28 -21.30
N LEU A 383 -16.07 -0.42 -22.26
CA LEU A 383 -16.84 -0.29 -23.50
C LEU A 383 -16.43 -1.34 -24.55
N SER A 384 -15.35 -2.10 -24.33
CA SER A 384 -15.04 -3.26 -25.17
C SER A 384 -15.74 -4.51 -24.64
N SER A 385 -16.48 -5.15 -25.54
CA SER A 385 -17.23 -6.38 -25.27
C SER A 385 -16.35 -7.60 -24.95
N LYS A 386 -15.06 -7.54 -25.32
CA LYS A 386 -14.10 -8.65 -25.19
C LYS A 386 -13.32 -8.64 -23.88
N LEU A 387 -13.26 -7.50 -23.20
CA LEU A 387 -12.52 -7.36 -21.95
C LEU A 387 -13.19 -8.03 -20.74
N SER A 388 -14.49 -8.36 -20.85
CA SER A 388 -15.20 -9.17 -19.85
C SER A 388 -14.84 -10.66 -19.90
N GLU A 389 -14.22 -11.13 -20.98
CA GLU A 389 -13.83 -12.53 -21.18
C GLU A 389 -12.35 -12.76 -20.82
N GLU A 390 -11.45 -11.85 -21.21
CA GLU A 390 -10.01 -11.94 -20.95
C GLU A 390 -9.42 -10.56 -20.61
N SER A 391 -9.02 -10.33 -19.35
CA SER A 391 -8.46 -9.06 -18.87
C SER A 391 -7.11 -8.70 -19.51
N GLN A 392 -6.33 -9.70 -19.92
CA GLN A 392 -5.02 -9.51 -20.57
C GLN A 392 -5.11 -8.83 -21.94
N LEU A 393 -6.30 -8.78 -22.55
CA LEU A 393 -6.52 -8.07 -23.82
C LEU A 393 -6.46 -6.54 -23.66
N GLU A 394 -6.47 -6.04 -22.42
CA GLU A 394 -6.46 -4.61 -22.15
C GLU A 394 -5.15 -3.95 -22.58
N THR A 395 -4.04 -4.68 -22.43
CA THR A 395 -2.72 -4.26 -22.90
C THR A 395 -2.75 -3.98 -24.41
N TYR A 396 -3.39 -4.84 -25.20
CA TYR A 396 -3.52 -4.65 -26.65
C TYR A 396 -4.42 -3.45 -26.99
N LEU A 397 -5.53 -3.28 -26.26
CA LEU A 397 -6.41 -2.13 -26.46
C LEU A 397 -5.68 -0.80 -26.23
N LEU A 398 -4.86 -0.70 -25.18
CA LEU A 398 -4.04 0.49 -24.91
C LEU A 398 -2.99 0.72 -26.00
N GLN A 399 -2.33 -0.33 -26.49
CA GLN A 399 -1.36 -0.23 -27.58
C GLN A 399 -2.00 0.31 -28.86
N LEU A 400 -3.19 -0.20 -29.24
CA LEU A 400 -3.93 0.26 -30.40
C LEU A 400 -4.40 1.71 -30.24
N ALA A 401 -4.90 2.08 -29.06
CA ALA A 401 -5.27 3.45 -28.75
C ALA A 401 -4.08 4.42 -28.91
N PHE A 402 -2.92 4.04 -28.37
CA PHE A 402 -1.69 4.80 -28.53
C PHE A 402 -1.29 4.93 -29.99
N LEU A 403 -1.20 3.84 -30.75
CA LEU A 403 -0.78 3.87 -32.16
C LEU A 403 -1.71 4.74 -33.01
N LYS A 404 -3.03 4.63 -32.80
CA LYS A 404 -4.04 5.42 -33.53
C LYS A 404 -3.87 6.93 -33.32
N ILE A 405 -3.49 7.34 -32.11
CA ILE A 405 -3.33 8.75 -31.74
C ILE A 405 -1.93 9.27 -32.07
N ALA A 406 -0.90 8.54 -31.67
CA ALA A 406 0.48 9.01 -31.65
C ALA A 406 1.24 8.71 -32.95
N ARG A 407 0.87 7.62 -33.65
CA ARG A 407 1.55 7.10 -34.85
C ARG A 407 0.56 6.56 -35.89
N PRO A 408 -0.34 7.40 -36.43
CA PRO A 408 -1.28 6.97 -37.46
C PRO A 408 -0.57 6.46 -38.72
N ASP A 409 0.67 6.90 -38.96
CA ASP A 409 1.55 6.44 -40.04
C ASP A 409 1.93 4.97 -39.95
N THR A 410 2.05 4.42 -38.72
CA THR A 410 2.39 3.01 -38.51
C THR A 410 1.21 2.17 -38.04
N TYR A 411 0.02 2.75 -37.85
CA TYR A 411 -1.14 2.06 -37.30
C TYR A 411 -1.52 0.78 -38.07
N GLU A 412 -1.64 0.85 -39.40
CA GLU A 412 -1.97 -0.33 -40.22
C GLU A 412 -0.89 -1.42 -40.20
N ASN A 413 0.38 -1.02 -40.17
CA ASN A 413 1.50 -1.96 -40.08
C ASN A 413 1.62 -2.54 -38.67
N GLY A 414 1.31 -1.74 -37.64
CA GLY A 414 1.24 -2.15 -36.25
C GLY A 414 0.17 -3.19 -36.01
N LEU A 415 -1.03 -3.00 -36.56
CA LEU A 415 -2.11 -3.99 -36.55
C LEU A 415 -1.65 -5.35 -37.10
N LYS A 416 -0.93 -5.37 -38.23
CA LYS A 416 -0.43 -6.61 -38.85
C LYS A 416 0.68 -7.30 -38.04
N LYS A 417 1.42 -6.56 -37.21
CA LYS A 417 2.55 -7.06 -36.44
C LYS A 417 2.17 -7.47 -35.01
N LEU A 418 1.21 -6.77 -34.41
CA LEU A 418 0.63 -7.11 -33.10
C LEU A 418 -0.16 -8.43 -33.14
N GLY A 419 -0.52 -8.91 -34.32
CA GLY A 419 -0.93 -10.28 -34.54
C GLY A 419 -0.89 -10.67 -36.02
N ALA A 420 -0.28 -11.82 -36.32
CA ALA A 420 -0.66 -12.59 -37.48
C ALA A 420 -2.14 -12.99 -37.31
N ALA A 421 -3.05 -12.19 -37.87
CA ALA A 421 -4.49 -12.45 -38.08
C ALA A 421 -5.17 -13.40 -37.07
N SER A 422 -5.53 -12.90 -35.88
CA SER A 422 -6.47 -13.57 -34.98
C SER A 422 -7.78 -12.80 -34.91
N GLU A 423 -8.92 -13.50 -34.83
CA GLU A 423 -10.27 -12.90 -34.73
C GLU A 423 -10.42 -11.93 -33.54
N VAL A 424 -9.54 -12.05 -32.55
CA VAL A 424 -9.51 -11.22 -31.34
C VAL A 424 -9.07 -9.78 -31.63
N LEU A 425 -8.06 -9.58 -32.50
CA LEU A 425 -7.55 -8.23 -32.80
C LEU A 425 -8.53 -7.41 -33.65
N ASP A 426 -9.26 -8.07 -34.55
CA ASP A 426 -10.30 -7.43 -35.37
C ASP A 426 -11.46 -6.95 -34.49
N ALA A 427 -11.84 -7.74 -33.48
CA ALA A 427 -12.85 -7.36 -32.50
C ALA A 427 -12.39 -6.17 -31.64
N LEU A 428 -11.16 -6.19 -31.12
CA LEU A 428 -10.59 -5.08 -30.34
C LEU A 428 -10.48 -3.79 -31.17
N THR A 429 -10.13 -3.89 -32.44
CA THR A 429 -10.05 -2.74 -33.35
C THR A 429 -11.42 -2.09 -33.56
N LYS A 430 -12.47 -2.90 -33.69
CA LYS A 430 -13.85 -2.42 -33.78
C LYS A 430 -14.33 -1.79 -32.46
N ASP A 431 -13.98 -2.40 -31.34
CA ASP A 431 -14.35 -1.91 -30.01
C ASP A 431 -13.59 -0.62 -29.65
N LEU A 432 -12.37 -0.43 -30.17
CA LEU A 432 -11.56 0.77 -29.95
C LEU A 432 -12.28 2.06 -30.37
N ASP A 433 -13.05 2.03 -31.46
CA ASP A 433 -13.83 3.20 -31.90
C ASP A 433 -14.88 3.63 -30.87
N SER A 434 -15.39 2.68 -30.09
CA SER A 434 -16.36 2.94 -29.01
C SER A 434 -15.68 3.26 -27.68
N ALA A 435 -14.53 2.62 -27.41
CA ALA A 435 -13.78 2.76 -26.16
C ALA A 435 -12.92 4.03 -26.09
N LEU A 436 -12.46 4.57 -27.24
CA LEU A 436 -11.58 5.74 -27.29
C LEU A 436 -12.35 7.00 -27.72
N LYS A 437 -12.53 7.94 -26.79
CA LYS A 437 -13.30 9.17 -27.03
C LYS A 437 -12.47 10.42 -26.81
N ARG A 438 -12.59 11.40 -27.71
CA ARG A 438 -12.04 12.74 -27.51
C ARG A 438 -12.97 13.57 -26.63
N ILE A 439 -12.42 14.19 -25.59
CA ILE A 439 -13.17 15.04 -24.66
C ILE A 439 -12.94 16.51 -25.01
N GLY A 440 -14.03 17.29 -25.04
CA GLY A 440 -13.96 18.74 -25.23
C GLY A 440 -13.41 19.42 -23.97
N VAL A 441 -12.44 20.31 -24.13
CA VAL A 441 -11.84 21.09 -23.04
C VAL A 441 -12.53 22.46 -22.96
N PRO A 442 -13.33 22.74 -21.90
CA PRO A 442 -13.99 24.03 -21.76
C PRO A 442 -13.00 25.16 -21.45
N GLU A 443 -13.26 26.37 -21.98
CA GLU A 443 -12.44 27.55 -21.68
C GLU A 443 -12.51 27.94 -20.18
N SER A 444 -13.60 27.59 -19.48
CA SER A 444 -13.77 27.85 -18.05
C SER A 444 -12.70 27.18 -17.17
N TRP A 445 -11.98 26.17 -17.69
CA TRP A 445 -10.89 25.52 -16.97
C TRP A 445 -9.66 26.42 -16.80
N LEU A 446 -9.47 27.44 -17.66
CA LEU A 446 -8.37 28.40 -17.55
C LEU A 446 -8.51 29.31 -16.32
N THR A 447 -9.75 29.63 -15.96
CA THR A 447 -10.09 30.60 -14.90
C THR A 447 -10.26 29.95 -13.53
N LEU A 448 -9.96 28.66 -13.38
CA LEU A 448 -10.06 27.96 -12.09
C LEU A 448 -9.05 28.54 -11.08
N GLU A 449 -9.56 28.88 -9.89
CA GLU A 449 -8.74 29.26 -8.74
C GLU A 449 -8.14 28.00 -8.09
N LEU A 450 -6.85 28.07 -7.77
CA LEU A 450 -6.14 27.00 -7.07
C LEU A 450 -5.99 27.42 -5.60
N GLU A 451 -6.42 26.56 -4.68
CA GLU A 451 -6.17 26.77 -3.24
C GLU A 451 -4.67 26.61 -2.94
N GLY A 452 -4.14 27.44 -2.02
CA GLY A 452 -2.71 27.55 -1.78
C GLY A 452 -2.04 26.26 -1.27
N ASP A 453 -0.82 26.01 -1.77
CA ASP A 453 0.16 24.98 -1.37
C ASP A 453 -0.06 23.53 -1.85
N GLN A 454 -0.67 23.34 -3.03
CA GLN A 454 -0.71 22.03 -3.72
C GLN A 454 0.35 21.92 -4.85
N ALA A 455 1.63 22.09 -4.53
CA ALA A 455 2.69 21.81 -5.49
C ALA A 455 2.92 20.29 -5.57
N LEU A 456 2.50 19.66 -6.66
CA LEU A 456 2.85 18.27 -6.95
C LEU A 456 4.31 18.20 -7.41
N PRO A 457 5.06 17.15 -7.03
CA PRO A 457 6.39 16.93 -7.56
C PRO A 457 6.32 16.83 -9.10
N PRO A 458 7.26 17.47 -9.82
CA PRO A 458 7.32 17.37 -11.27
C PRO A 458 7.60 15.92 -11.68
N PRO A 459 7.22 15.52 -12.90
CA PRO A 459 7.33 14.14 -13.37
C PRO A 459 8.78 13.64 -13.45
N GLU A 460 9.74 14.56 -13.52
CA GLU A 460 11.17 14.22 -13.46
C GLU A 460 11.67 13.90 -12.04
N ASP A 461 10.89 14.24 -11.01
CA ASP A 461 11.17 13.92 -9.61
C ASP A 461 10.55 12.58 -9.19
N LEU A 462 10.00 11.79 -10.13
CA LEU A 462 9.75 10.37 -9.89
C LEU A 462 11.08 9.72 -9.47
N ASN A 463 11.20 9.36 -8.20
CA ASN A 463 12.45 8.90 -7.65
C ASN A 463 12.59 7.43 -7.97
N VAL A 464 13.32 7.14 -9.04
CA VAL A 464 13.41 5.78 -9.57
C VAL A 464 14.29 4.89 -8.67
N ASN A 465 13.70 4.46 -7.57
CA ASN A 465 14.33 3.80 -6.43
C ASN A 465 14.40 2.27 -6.58
N SER A 466 13.78 1.69 -7.60
CA SER A 466 13.78 0.23 -7.81
C SER A 466 14.06 -0.17 -9.26
N PHE A 467 14.76 -1.30 -9.43
CA PHE A 467 15.06 -1.92 -10.73
C PHE A 467 13.91 -2.77 -11.27
N ALA A 468 13.07 -3.26 -10.38
CA ALA A 468 11.94 -4.10 -10.69
C ALA A 468 10.67 -3.44 -10.17
N ALA A 469 9.54 -3.96 -10.64
CA ALA A 469 8.26 -3.72 -9.99
C ALA A 469 8.40 -3.92 -8.47
N SER A 470 7.65 -3.16 -7.69
CA SER A 470 7.52 -3.46 -6.28
C SER A 470 7.08 -4.91 -6.14
N ASP A 471 8.01 -5.77 -5.75
CA ASP A 471 7.64 -7.08 -5.26
C ASP A 471 6.68 -6.78 -4.12
N LYS A 472 5.39 -7.09 -4.33
CA LYS A 472 4.48 -7.27 -3.21
C LYS A 472 4.95 -8.54 -2.52
N PHE A 473 6.09 -8.45 -1.86
CA PHE A 473 6.29 -9.15 -0.62
C PHE A 473 5.23 -8.56 0.34
N GLU A 474 3.99 -9.01 0.21
CA GLU A 474 3.51 -9.71 1.38
C GLU A 474 4.56 -10.80 1.58
N GLU A 475 5.52 -10.56 2.47
CA GLU A 475 6.14 -11.69 3.12
C GLU A 475 4.92 -12.46 3.65
N GLU A 476 4.49 -13.50 2.92
CA GLU A 476 3.97 -14.66 3.60
C GLU A 476 5.06 -14.92 4.63
N PRO A 477 4.78 -14.68 5.93
CA PRO A 477 5.79 -14.82 6.96
C PRO A 477 6.41 -16.19 6.71
N PRO A 478 7.74 -16.32 6.65
CA PRO A 478 8.39 -17.52 6.15
C PRO A 478 7.69 -18.73 6.73
N SER A 479 6.88 -19.40 5.91
CA SER A 479 6.26 -20.64 6.35
C SER A 479 7.45 -21.58 6.44
N LEU A 480 7.93 -21.87 7.64
CA LEU A 480 8.83 -22.97 7.99
C LEU A 480 9.46 -22.70 9.38
N LEU A 481 8.81 -23.15 10.44
CA LEU A 481 9.51 -24.08 11.34
C LEU A 481 8.63 -25.34 11.42
N ARG A 482 8.93 -26.27 10.50
CA ARG A 482 8.11 -27.47 10.22
C ARG A 482 8.25 -28.59 11.26
N ASP A 483 8.99 -28.39 12.35
CA ASP A 483 9.22 -29.45 13.32
C ASP A 483 9.58 -28.97 14.74
N TRP A 484 9.35 -29.87 15.70
CA TRP A 484 9.78 -29.73 17.09
C TRP A 484 11.29 -29.48 17.22
N VAL A 485 12.10 -29.94 16.24
CA VAL A 485 13.56 -29.78 16.24
C VAL A 485 13.91 -28.31 16.21
N THR A 486 13.12 -27.49 15.54
CA THR A 486 13.40 -26.08 15.40
C THR A 486 12.99 -25.27 16.63
N ALA A 487 11.84 -25.59 17.24
CA ALA A 487 11.51 -25.11 18.58
C ALA A 487 12.60 -25.52 19.60
N ALA A 488 13.11 -26.75 19.51
CA ALA A 488 14.20 -27.23 20.33
C ALA A 488 15.52 -26.46 20.07
N LYS A 489 15.85 -26.12 18.83
CA LYS A 489 17.02 -25.28 18.48
C LYS A 489 16.91 -23.88 19.09
N GLY A 490 15.74 -23.23 19.00
CA GLY A 490 15.51 -21.93 19.63
C GLY A 490 15.67 -21.97 21.15
N LEU A 491 15.16 -23.02 21.80
CA LEU A 491 15.32 -23.23 23.24
C LEU A 491 16.75 -23.60 23.66
N ALA A 492 17.47 -24.36 22.84
CA ALA A 492 18.83 -24.83 23.12
C ALA A 492 19.91 -23.78 22.82
N PHE A 493 19.69 -22.90 21.83
CA PHE A 493 20.67 -21.90 21.35
C PHE A 493 20.09 -20.49 21.45
N LYS A 494 19.69 -20.08 22.65
CA LYS A 494 18.91 -18.86 22.90
C LYS A 494 19.61 -17.60 22.38
N GLU A 495 20.92 -17.52 22.48
CA GLU A 495 21.73 -16.37 22.05
C GLU A 495 21.78 -16.25 20.52
N ALA A 496 21.89 -17.37 19.81
CA ALA A 496 21.95 -17.40 18.35
C ALA A 496 20.59 -17.07 17.71
N TYR A 497 19.49 -17.43 18.39
CA TYR A 497 18.12 -17.21 17.93
C TYR A 497 17.39 -16.07 18.66
N GLY A 498 18.10 -15.28 19.47
CA GLY A 498 17.52 -14.16 20.22
C GLY A 498 16.36 -14.54 21.16
N THR A 499 16.28 -15.80 21.59
CA THR A 499 15.16 -16.33 22.40
C THR A 499 15.22 -15.77 23.82
N ARG A 500 14.15 -15.08 24.24
CA ARG A 500 14.05 -14.45 25.56
C ARG A 500 12.92 -15.09 26.37
N PRO A 501 13.12 -15.44 27.64
CA PRO A 501 12.03 -15.80 28.53
C PRO A 501 11.29 -14.54 28.96
N ALA A 502 10.12 -14.30 28.40
CA ALA A 502 9.22 -13.23 28.79
C ALA A 502 7.78 -13.76 28.88
N LEU A 503 7.01 -13.31 29.87
CA LEU A 503 5.63 -13.75 30.06
C LEU A 503 4.73 -13.05 29.02
N ARG A 504 4.49 -13.70 27.88
CA ARG A 504 3.61 -13.28 26.78
C ARG A 504 3.59 -11.76 26.50
N PRO A 505 4.74 -11.10 26.28
CA PRO A 505 4.79 -9.67 25.98
C PRO A 505 4.14 -9.30 24.64
N ASP A 506 3.85 -10.30 23.80
CA ASP A 506 3.18 -10.22 22.51
C ASP A 506 1.68 -9.92 22.61
N LEU A 507 1.02 -10.23 23.74
CA LEU A 507 -0.41 -10.05 23.88
C LEU A 507 -0.77 -8.58 24.12
N ALA A 508 -1.28 -7.90 23.08
CA ALA A 508 -1.82 -6.54 23.19
C ALA A 508 -3.00 -6.47 24.19
N THR A 509 -3.79 -7.55 24.28
CA THR A 509 -4.92 -7.67 25.20
C THR A 509 -4.52 -8.43 26.46
N LYS A 510 -4.64 -7.80 27.63
CA LYS A 510 -4.43 -8.47 28.93
C LYS A 510 -5.54 -9.47 29.19
N THR A 511 -5.16 -10.74 29.39
CA THR A 511 -6.10 -11.81 29.75
C THR A 511 -6.01 -12.14 31.24
N ALA A 512 -7.11 -12.67 31.77
CA ALA A 512 -7.22 -13.17 33.13
C ALA A 512 -7.94 -14.52 33.12
N ILE A 513 -7.65 -15.37 34.11
CA ILE A 513 -8.40 -16.59 34.35
C ILE A 513 -9.37 -16.32 35.50
N VAL A 514 -10.65 -16.53 35.24
CA VAL A 514 -11.75 -16.43 36.22
C VAL A 514 -12.44 -17.79 36.33
N THR A 515 -13.23 -18.02 37.37
CA THR A 515 -13.93 -19.30 37.55
C THR A 515 -15.44 -19.13 37.60
N VAL A 516 -16.20 -20.04 36.99
CA VAL A 516 -17.67 -19.99 37.05
C VAL A 516 -18.14 -20.09 38.50
N LYS A 517 -18.87 -19.08 38.97
CA LYS A 517 -19.44 -19.00 40.32
C LYS A 517 -20.91 -19.38 40.32
N GLU A 518 -21.68 -18.90 39.36
CA GLU A 518 -23.10 -19.24 39.17
C GLU A 518 -23.39 -19.45 37.69
N HIS A 519 -24.23 -20.43 37.38
CA HIS A 519 -24.80 -20.63 36.07
C HIS A 519 -26.29 -20.96 36.23
N ARG A 520 -27.17 -20.06 35.76
CA ARG A 520 -28.60 -20.14 36.01
C ARG A 520 -29.42 -19.74 34.79
N ARG A 521 -30.25 -20.65 34.31
CA ARG A 521 -31.24 -20.35 33.27
C ARG A 521 -32.31 -19.38 33.81
N LEU A 522 -32.65 -18.36 33.03
CA LEU A 522 -33.64 -17.33 33.34
C LEU A 522 -34.99 -17.56 32.64
N THR A 523 -35.03 -18.38 31.59
CA THR A 523 -36.26 -18.77 30.90
C THR A 523 -36.79 -20.10 31.43
N PRO A 524 -38.10 -20.39 31.37
CA PRO A 524 -38.63 -21.72 31.71
C PRO A 524 -38.00 -22.82 30.86
N GLU A 525 -37.85 -24.03 31.42
CA GLU A 525 -37.34 -25.20 30.68
C GLU A 525 -38.22 -25.57 29.49
N THR A 526 -39.52 -25.31 29.58
CA THR A 526 -40.50 -25.52 28.51
C THR A 526 -40.37 -24.51 27.35
N TYR A 527 -39.54 -23.49 27.50
CA TYR A 527 -39.32 -22.46 26.48
C TYR A 527 -38.19 -22.88 25.52
N ASP A 528 -38.39 -22.62 24.24
CA ASP A 528 -37.46 -23.01 23.17
C ASP A 528 -36.10 -22.29 23.28
N ARG A 529 -36.11 -21.04 23.75
CA ARG A 529 -34.88 -20.24 23.90
C ARG A 529 -34.32 -20.35 25.31
N ASN A 530 -33.06 -20.76 25.40
CA ASN A 530 -32.30 -20.75 26.65
C ASN A 530 -31.59 -19.40 26.81
N ILE A 531 -32.11 -18.54 27.70
CA ILE A 531 -31.43 -17.31 28.14
C ILE A 531 -31.00 -17.55 29.58
N PHE A 532 -29.73 -17.32 29.88
CA PHE A 532 -29.14 -17.63 31.17
C PHE A 532 -28.25 -16.49 31.70
N HIS A 533 -28.18 -16.45 33.03
CA HIS A 533 -27.23 -15.68 33.81
C HIS A 533 -26.01 -16.55 34.08
N ILE A 534 -24.82 -15.99 33.89
CA ILE A 534 -23.58 -16.62 34.33
C ILE A 534 -22.75 -15.59 35.10
N GLU A 535 -22.20 -15.99 36.24
CA GLU A 535 -21.33 -15.17 37.08
C GLU A 535 -19.98 -15.85 37.21
N PHE A 536 -18.90 -15.08 37.10
CA PHE A 536 -17.55 -15.54 37.32
C PHE A 536 -16.96 -14.91 38.58
N ASP A 537 -16.34 -15.73 39.42
CA ASP A 537 -15.48 -15.30 40.53
C ASP A 537 -14.13 -14.84 39.95
N LEU A 538 -13.75 -13.61 40.31
CA LEU A 538 -12.50 -13.00 39.89
C LEU A 538 -11.30 -13.53 40.70
N GLY A 539 -11.52 -14.11 41.89
CA GLY A 539 -10.47 -14.63 42.76
C GLY A 539 -9.30 -13.66 42.91
N ASN A 540 -8.08 -14.16 42.66
CA ASN A 540 -6.85 -13.37 42.70
C ASN A 540 -6.41 -12.86 41.32
N SER A 541 -7.30 -12.86 40.31
CA SER A 541 -6.94 -12.47 38.93
C SER A 541 -6.51 -11.01 38.79
N GLY A 542 -6.91 -10.15 39.73
CA GLY A 542 -6.67 -8.70 39.65
C GLY A 542 -7.46 -8.00 38.54
N LEU A 543 -8.43 -8.69 37.91
CA LEU A 543 -9.24 -8.13 36.83
C LEU A 543 -10.05 -6.92 37.32
N LYS A 544 -9.86 -5.78 36.65
CA LYS A 544 -10.64 -4.56 36.87
C LYS A 544 -11.44 -4.24 35.62
N TYR A 545 -12.68 -3.82 35.82
CA TYR A 545 -13.57 -3.39 34.76
C TYR A 545 -14.45 -2.24 35.23
N GLU A 546 -14.79 -1.38 34.30
CA GLU A 546 -15.65 -0.22 34.53
C GLU A 546 -17.06 -0.48 33.99
N ILE A 547 -18.00 0.34 34.44
CA ILE A 547 -19.37 0.31 33.94
C ILE A 547 -19.39 0.43 32.42
N GLY A 548 -20.24 -0.38 31.79
CA GLY A 548 -20.43 -0.40 30.35
C GLY A 548 -19.50 -1.30 29.56
N GLU A 549 -18.42 -1.80 30.16
CA GLU A 549 -17.43 -2.59 29.43
C GLU A 549 -17.97 -3.96 29.01
N ALA A 550 -17.30 -4.55 28.03
CA ALA A 550 -17.60 -5.89 27.56
C ALA A 550 -16.52 -6.87 28.03
N LEU A 551 -16.94 -8.08 28.39
CA LEU A 551 -16.07 -9.20 28.70
C LEU A 551 -15.87 -10.04 27.43
N GLY A 552 -14.63 -10.09 26.95
CA GLY A 552 -14.20 -10.98 25.88
C GLY A 552 -13.98 -12.39 26.44
N ILE A 553 -14.83 -13.34 26.04
CA ILE A 553 -14.70 -14.76 26.36
C ILE A 553 -13.83 -15.43 25.30
N HIS A 554 -12.72 -16.02 25.72
CA HIS A 554 -11.86 -16.83 24.87
C HIS A 554 -12.38 -18.27 24.87
N ALA A 555 -13.51 -18.49 24.20
CA ALA A 555 -14.16 -19.80 24.12
C ALA A 555 -13.29 -20.83 23.37
N GLU A 556 -13.60 -22.10 23.62
CA GLU A 556 -12.96 -23.25 22.99
C GLU A 556 -13.95 -23.98 22.07
N ASN A 557 -13.44 -24.66 21.05
CA ASN A 557 -14.24 -25.61 20.26
C ASN A 557 -14.70 -26.80 21.12
N ASP A 558 -15.77 -27.46 20.70
CA ASP A 558 -16.26 -28.67 21.36
C ASP A 558 -15.22 -29.80 21.23
N LYS A 559 -14.86 -30.40 22.37
CA LYS A 559 -13.82 -31.43 22.43
C LYS A 559 -14.16 -32.64 21.57
N THR A 560 -15.43 -33.06 21.59
CA THR A 560 -15.88 -34.22 20.82
C THR A 560 -15.79 -33.95 19.33
N GLU A 561 -16.22 -32.76 18.88
CA GLU A 561 -16.15 -32.39 17.46
C GLU A 561 -14.70 -32.30 16.97
N VAL A 562 -13.78 -31.78 17.78
CA VAL A 562 -12.35 -31.75 17.44
C VAL A 562 -11.75 -33.14 17.37
N GLU A 563 -12.06 -34.02 18.32
CA GLU A 563 -11.57 -35.41 18.32
C GLU A 563 -12.08 -36.19 17.10
N GLU A 564 -13.36 -36.02 16.75
CA GLU A 564 -13.95 -36.59 15.54
C GLU A 564 -13.29 -36.06 14.27
N PHE A 565 -13.04 -34.75 14.19
CA PHE A 565 -12.36 -34.14 13.05
C PHE A 565 -10.91 -34.64 12.91
N ILE A 566 -10.13 -34.67 14.00
CA ILE A 566 -8.74 -35.18 14.00
C ILE A 566 -8.70 -36.62 13.50
N LYS A 567 -9.61 -37.47 14.00
CA LYS A 567 -9.70 -38.87 13.61
C LYS A 567 -10.06 -39.02 12.13
N TRP A 568 -11.03 -38.25 11.65
CA TRP A 568 -11.45 -38.30 10.25
C TRP A 568 -10.36 -37.78 9.30
N TYR A 569 -9.72 -36.66 9.65
CA TYR A 569 -8.68 -36.03 8.82
C TYR A 569 -7.36 -36.81 8.81
N GLY A 570 -7.15 -37.70 9.79
CA GLY A 570 -5.95 -38.52 9.92
C GLY A 570 -4.78 -37.79 10.58
N LEU A 571 -5.06 -36.85 11.48
CA LEU A 571 -4.04 -36.05 12.17
C LEU A 571 -3.55 -36.73 13.44
N ASN A 572 -2.29 -36.47 13.83
CA ASN A 572 -1.78 -36.86 15.14
C ASN A 572 -2.06 -35.74 16.17
N PRO A 573 -2.91 -35.97 17.19
CA PRO A 573 -3.28 -34.94 18.15
C PRO A 573 -2.11 -34.37 18.97
N GLU A 574 -1.06 -35.17 19.17
CA GLU A 574 0.14 -34.81 19.96
C GLU A 574 1.27 -34.19 19.13
N GLU A 575 1.09 -34.10 17.82
CA GLU A 575 2.08 -33.47 16.94
C GLU A 575 2.21 -31.98 17.27
N ILE A 576 3.45 -31.54 17.48
CA ILE A 576 3.77 -30.14 17.77
C ILE A 576 3.82 -29.38 16.45
N VAL A 577 3.01 -28.33 16.37
CA VAL A 577 2.80 -27.48 15.21
C VAL A 577 2.89 -26.02 15.61
N GLU A 578 3.34 -25.19 14.68
CA GLU A 578 3.29 -23.74 14.84
C GLU A 578 2.02 -23.18 14.21
N VAL A 579 1.32 -22.33 14.96
CA VAL A 579 0.09 -21.68 14.53
C VAL A 579 0.15 -20.17 14.80
N PRO A 580 -0.41 -19.32 13.94
CA PRO A 580 -0.51 -17.89 14.20
C PRO A 580 -1.21 -17.61 15.53
N SER A 581 -0.76 -16.56 16.22
CA SER A 581 -1.44 -16.06 17.40
C SER A 581 -2.80 -15.49 17.01
N ARG A 582 -3.74 -15.54 17.94
CA ARG A 582 -5.12 -15.11 17.72
C ARG A 582 -5.26 -13.59 17.56
N GLU A 583 -4.31 -12.84 18.12
CA GLU A 583 -4.32 -11.37 18.14
C GLU A 583 -3.35 -10.76 17.10
N ASP A 584 -2.27 -11.47 16.75
CA ASP A 584 -1.29 -11.04 15.75
C ASP A 584 -0.85 -12.24 14.90
N SER A 585 -1.16 -12.21 13.60
CA SER A 585 -0.82 -13.28 12.66
C SER A 585 0.68 -13.41 12.40
N ASN A 586 1.48 -12.37 12.72
CA ASN A 586 2.93 -12.38 12.56
C ASN A 586 3.65 -13.08 13.72
N VAL A 587 2.94 -13.33 14.82
CA VAL A 587 3.48 -14.05 15.98
C VAL A 587 3.03 -15.51 15.89
N LEU A 588 3.98 -16.44 15.86
CA LEU A 588 3.69 -17.88 15.84
C LEU A 588 3.76 -18.47 17.26
N GLU A 589 2.80 -19.34 17.57
CA GLU A 589 2.72 -20.10 18.81
C GLU A 589 2.94 -21.59 18.54
N ASN A 590 3.80 -22.23 19.33
CA ASN A 590 3.96 -23.68 19.33
C ASN A 590 2.86 -24.34 20.16
N ARG A 591 2.08 -25.23 19.54
CA ARG A 591 0.92 -25.92 20.11
C ARG A 591 0.91 -27.37 19.67
N THR A 592 0.18 -28.25 20.33
CA THR A 592 -0.19 -29.53 19.70
C THR A 592 -1.32 -29.32 18.68
N VAL A 593 -1.46 -30.20 17.69
CA VAL A 593 -2.60 -30.17 16.75
C VAL A 593 -3.94 -30.11 17.49
N TYR A 594 -4.08 -30.89 18.56
CA TYR A 594 -5.28 -30.86 19.41
C TYR A 594 -5.50 -29.47 20.03
N GLN A 595 -4.48 -28.89 20.66
CA GLN A 595 -4.58 -27.55 21.26
C GLN A 595 -4.91 -26.47 20.22
N ALA A 596 -4.29 -26.54 19.04
CA ALA A 596 -4.53 -25.60 17.96
C ALA A 596 -5.97 -25.64 17.45
N LEU A 597 -6.53 -26.84 17.26
CA LEU A 597 -7.93 -27.00 16.84
C LEU A 597 -8.93 -26.64 17.95
N ILE A 598 -8.57 -26.80 19.23
CA ILE A 598 -9.43 -26.40 20.35
C ILE A 598 -9.45 -24.88 20.55
N GLN A 599 -8.29 -24.20 20.44
CA GLN A 599 -8.11 -22.83 20.94
C GLN A 599 -7.71 -21.78 19.90
N ASN A 600 -7.10 -22.18 18.77
CA ASN A 600 -6.46 -21.25 17.83
C ASN A 600 -7.20 -21.16 16.48
N VAL A 601 -7.76 -22.25 15.96
CA VAL A 601 -8.32 -22.32 14.59
C VAL A 601 -9.85 -22.36 14.62
N ASP A 602 -10.51 -21.51 13.84
CA ASP A 602 -11.97 -21.46 13.73
C ASP A 602 -12.52 -22.52 12.75
N ILE A 603 -12.17 -23.80 12.95
CA ILE A 603 -12.49 -24.90 12.03
C ILE A 603 -14.00 -25.20 11.91
N PHE A 604 -14.78 -24.84 12.93
CA PHE A 604 -16.25 -24.96 12.94
C PHE A 604 -16.95 -23.61 12.67
N GLY A 605 -16.20 -22.60 12.23
CA GLY A 605 -16.70 -21.30 11.80
C GLY A 605 -17.22 -21.31 10.36
N ARG A 606 -17.78 -20.18 9.94
CA ARG A 606 -18.34 -19.99 8.60
C ARG A 606 -17.24 -19.71 7.56
N PRO A 607 -17.10 -20.51 6.50
CA PRO A 607 -16.06 -20.31 5.48
C PRO A 607 -16.38 -19.12 4.56
N PRO A 608 -15.46 -18.17 4.37
CA PRO A 608 -15.59 -17.10 3.37
C PRO A 608 -15.28 -17.60 1.95
N LYS A 609 -15.64 -16.84 0.92
CA LYS A 609 -15.35 -17.18 -0.49
C LYS A 609 -13.89 -17.55 -0.76
N ARG A 610 -12.96 -16.76 -0.22
CA ARG A 610 -11.50 -16.98 -0.33
C ARG A 610 -11.05 -18.36 0.13
N PHE A 611 -11.76 -18.98 1.08
CA PHE A 611 -11.43 -20.32 1.56
C PHE A 611 -11.73 -21.37 0.48
N TYR A 612 -12.84 -21.24 -0.24
CA TYR A 612 -13.19 -22.18 -1.33
C TYR A 612 -12.18 -22.09 -2.47
N GLU A 613 -11.75 -20.87 -2.82
CA GLU A 613 -10.73 -20.63 -3.82
C GLU A 613 -9.39 -21.24 -3.40
N ALA A 614 -8.90 -20.95 -2.19
CA ALA A 614 -7.66 -21.50 -1.67
C ALA A 614 -7.72 -23.04 -1.53
N LEU A 615 -8.84 -23.59 -1.08
CA LEU A 615 -9.02 -25.04 -0.93
C LEU A 615 -8.98 -25.76 -2.30
N SER A 616 -9.41 -25.10 -3.37
CA SER A 616 -9.43 -25.69 -4.72
C SER A 616 -8.04 -26.07 -5.23
N GLU A 617 -6.98 -25.42 -4.75
CA GLU A 617 -5.60 -25.72 -5.12
C GLU A 617 -5.15 -27.10 -4.62
N PHE A 618 -5.75 -27.57 -3.53
CA PHE A 618 -5.44 -28.85 -2.90
C PHE A 618 -6.32 -30.00 -3.45
N ALA A 619 -7.29 -29.70 -4.31
CA ALA A 619 -8.21 -30.67 -4.89
C ALA A 619 -7.54 -31.51 -5.99
N THR A 620 -7.44 -32.81 -5.76
CA THR A 620 -6.89 -33.78 -6.74
C THR A 620 -7.93 -34.24 -7.76
N ASN A 621 -9.23 -34.07 -7.50
CA ASN A 621 -10.30 -34.36 -8.43
C ASN A 621 -10.74 -33.09 -9.18
N ASP A 622 -10.65 -33.10 -10.51
CA ASP A 622 -10.98 -31.94 -11.35
C ASP A 622 -12.42 -31.43 -11.17
N LYS A 623 -13.39 -32.31 -10.87
CA LYS A 623 -14.78 -31.90 -10.64
C LYS A 623 -14.92 -31.12 -9.34
N GLU A 624 -14.31 -31.64 -8.27
CA GLU A 624 -14.30 -30.97 -6.96
C GLU A 624 -13.56 -29.64 -7.05
N LYS A 625 -12.39 -29.61 -7.71
CA LYS A 625 -11.63 -28.39 -7.98
C LYS A 625 -12.47 -27.33 -8.68
N THR A 626 -13.13 -27.72 -9.77
CA THR A 626 -13.99 -26.80 -10.54
C THR A 626 -15.13 -26.28 -9.69
N GLN A 627 -15.80 -27.14 -8.91
CA GLN A 627 -16.90 -26.73 -8.05
C GLN A 627 -16.45 -25.77 -6.95
N LEU A 628 -15.29 -26.02 -6.31
CA LEU A 628 -14.69 -25.14 -5.32
C LEU A 628 -14.33 -23.77 -5.93
N LEU A 629 -13.71 -23.74 -7.11
CA LEU A 629 -13.40 -22.50 -7.83
C LEU A 629 -14.68 -21.72 -8.18
N MET A 630 -15.72 -22.38 -8.64
CA MET A 630 -17.00 -21.74 -8.99
C MET A 630 -17.66 -21.10 -7.76
N LEU A 631 -17.64 -21.79 -6.61
CA LEU A 631 -18.14 -21.25 -5.33
C LEU A 631 -17.27 -20.09 -4.80
N GLY A 632 -15.95 -20.18 -4.96
CA GLY A 632 -15.00 -19.14 -4.52
C GLY A 632 -15.09 -17.86 -5.35
N THR A 633 -14.98 -17.99 -6.67
CA THR A 633 -14.95 -16.86 -7.62
C THR A 633 -16.35 -16.31 -7.94
N GLY A 634 -17.39 -17.12 -7.79
CA GLY A 634 -18.73 -16.77 -8.25
C GLY A 634 -18.88 -16.83 -9.77
N GLY A 635 -18.24 -17.79 -10.42
CA GLY A 635 -18.17 -17.93 -11.89
C GLY A 635 -19.51 -18.02 -12.63
N ASN A 636 -20.63 -18.25 -11.94
CA ASN A 636 -21.97 -18.07 -12.49
C ASN A 636 -23.01 -17.69 -11.42
N GLN A 637 -24.20 -17.27 -11.86
CA GLN A 637 -25.29 -16.85 -10.97
C GLN A 637 -25.76 -17.96 -10.02
N GLU A 638 -25.75 -19.21 -10.48
CA GLU A 638 -26.13 -20.37 -9.67
C GLU A 638 -25.16 -20.59 -8.50
N SER A 639 -23.85 -20.46 -8.73
CA SER A 639 -22.82 -20.60 -7.69
C SER A 639 -22.87 -19.47 -6.67
N VAL A 640 -23.26 -18.26 -7.09
CA VAL A 640 -23.49 -17.14 -6.16
C VAL A 640 -24.70 -17.42 -5.27
N VAL A 641 -25.79 -17.94 -5.83
CA VAL A 641 -27.00 -18.32 -5.07
C VAL A 641 -26.68 -19.48 -4.13
N GLU A 642 -25.95 -20.48 -4.61
CA GLU A 642 -25.56 -21.65 -3.83
C GLU A 642 -24.61 -21.28 -2.68
N PHE A 643 -23.62 -20.42 -2.92
CA PHE A 643 -22.77 -19.89 -1.85
C PHE A 643 -23.59 -19.14 -0.79
N LYS A 644 -24.53 -18.28 -1.20
CA LYS A 644 -25.42 -17.57 -0.25
C LYS A 644 -26.27 -18.55 0.55
N ARG A 645 -26.86 -19.56 -0.10
CA ARG A 645 -27.62 -20.63 0.56
C ARG A 645 -26.76 -21.37 1.59
N ARG A 646 -25.56 -21.80 1.20
CA ARG A 646 -24.59 -22.47 2.08
C ARG A 646 -24.21 -21.62 3.29
N ALA A 647 -24.04 -20.33 3.07
CA ALA A 647 -23.49 -19.43 4.07
C ALA A 647 -24.57 -18.89 5.04
N GLU A 648 -25.82 -18.67 4.58
CA GLU A 648 -26.90 -18.05 5.36
C GLU A 648 -28.01 -19.02 5.79
N VAL A 649 -28.25 -20.08 5.03
CA VAL A 649 -29.32 -21.06 5.29
C VAL A 649 -28.72 -22.35 5.86
N ASP A 650 -27.77 -22.96 5.16
CA ASP A 650 -27.20 -24.24 5.57
C ASP A 650 -26.18 -24.07 6.70
N THR A 651 -25.57 -22.89 6.82
CA THR A 651 -24.55 -22.53 7.82
C THR A 651 -23.38 -23.54 7.87
N VAL A 652 -22.91 -23.93 6.68
CA VAL A 652 -21.79 -24.87 6.54
C VAL A 652 -20.53 -24.33 7.21
N THR A 653 -19.70 -25.23 7.72
CA THR A 653 -18.41 -24.90 8.37
C THR A 653 -17.22 -25.22 7.48
N PHE A 654 -16.04 -24.75 7.85
CA PHE A 654 -14.80 -25.19 7.21
C PHE A 654 -14.67 -26.72 7.26
N ALA A 655 -14.94 -27.34 8.42
CA ALA A 655 -14.96 -28.79 8.58
C ALA A 655 -15.99 -29.48 7.66
N ASP A 656 -17.21 -28.94 7.54
CA ASP A 656 -18.24 -29.49 6.64
C ASP A 656 -17.78 -29.45 5.17
N ILE A 657 -17.07 -28.40 4.74
CA ILE A 657 -16.56 -28.28 3.37
C ILE A 657 -15.40 -29.25 3.13
N LEU A 658 -14.46 -29.40 4.07
CA LEU A 658 -13.40 -30.41 3.97
C LEU A 658 -14.01 -31.82 3.87
N LEU A 659 -15.06 -32.11 4.65
CA LEU A 659 -15.80 -33.38 4.59
C LEU A 659 -16.53 -33.59 3.24
N GLU A 660 -17.05 -32.53 2.63
CA GLU A 660 -17.79 -32.59 1.35
C GLU A 660 -16.85 -32.76 0.14
N PHE A 661 -15.63 -32.21 0.20
CA PHE A 661 -14.64 -32.24 -0.87
C PHE A 661 -13.39 -33.04 -0.46
N PRO A 662 -13.48 -34.37 -0.33
CA PRO A 662 -12.41 -35.20 0.23
C PRO A 662 -11.16 -35.25 -0.65
N SER A 663 -11.24 -34.88 -1.95
CA SER A 663 -10.06 -34.80 -2.80
C SER A 663 -9.20 -33.57 -2.52
N ALA A 664 -9.78 -32.55 -1.87
CA ALA A 664 -9.14 -31.33 -1.43
C ALA A 664 -8.63 -31.50 0.02
N HIS A 665 -7.46 -32.12 0.15
CA HIS A 665 -6.95 -32.60 1.45
C HIS A 665 -5.61 -31.93 1.82
N PRO A 666 -5.61 -30.62 2.18
CA PRO A 666 -4.41 -29.88 2.56
C PRO A 666 -3.69 -30.48 3.78
N SER A 667 -2.41 -30.12 3.98
CA SER A 667 -1.73 -30.43 5.25
C SER A 667 -2.31 -29.62 6.41
N PHE A 668 -2.05 -30.00 7.67
CA PHE A 668 -2.53 -29.22 8.82
C PHE A 668 -2.03 -27.77 8.80
N HIS A 669 -0.77 -27.54 8.39
CA HIS A 669 -0.21 -26.20 8.26
C HIS A 669 -0.95 -25.37 7.21
N ASP A 670 -1.33 -25.99 6.10
CA ASP A 670 -2.11 -25.32 5.06
C ASP A 670 -3.52 -24.99 5.55
N ILE A 671 -4.16 -25.88 6.33
CA ILE A 671 -5.46 -25.60 6.98
C ILE A 671 -5.35 -24.35 7.86
N VAL A 672 -4.33 -24.29 8.71
CA VAL A 672 -4.10 -23.15 9.62
C VAL A 672 -3.91 -21.83 8.83
N ARG A 673 -3.35 -21.89 7.62
CA ARG A 673 -3.17 -20.72 6.74
C ARG A 673 -4.48 -20.26 6.11
N ILE A 674 -5.31 -21.18 5.64
CA ILE A 674 -6.53 -20.86 4.87
C ILE A 674 -7.78 -20.70 5.74
N VAL A 675 -7.76 -21.18 6.99
CA VAL A 675 -8.83 -21.04 7.98
C VAL A 675 -8.55 -19.87 8.92
N ASN A 676 -9.57 -19.09 9.26
CA ASN A 676 -9.40 -17.94 10.13
C ASN A 676 -8.96 -18.34 11.56
N PRO A 677 -8.12 -17.53 12.22
CA PRO A 677 -7.89 -17.65 13.65
C PRO A 677 -9.17 -17.45 14.46
N MET A 678 -9.28 -18.19 15.57
CA MET A 678 -10.43 -18.16 16.46
C MET A 678 -10.51 -16.84 17.23
N LYS A 679 -11.62 -16.13 17.05
CA LYS A 679 -11.86 -14.84 17.72
C LYS A 679 -12.45 -15.03 19.11
N ARG A 680 -12.16 -14.12 20.04
CA ARG A 680 -12.90 -14.02 21.31
C ARG A 680 -14.31 -13.50 21.06
N ARG A 681 -15.28 -13.88 21.90
CA ARG A 681 -16.65 -13.37 21.82
C ARG A 681 -16.93 -12.39 22.94
N GLU A 682 -17.40 -11.20 22.58
CA GLU A 682 -17.63 -10.11 23.51
C GLU A 682 -19.07 -10.16 24.01
N TYR A 683 -19.24 -9.97 25.31
CA TYR A 683 -20.54 -9.89 25.99
C TYR A 683 -20.55 -8.67 26.89
N SER A 684 -21.59 -7.83 26.79
CA SER A 684 -21.76 -6.67 27.66
C SER A 684 -21.89 -7.14 29.12
N VAL A 685 -21.14 -6.50 30.02
CA VAL A 685 -21.10 -6.88 31.43
C VAL A 685 -22.42 -6.52 32.12
N ALA A 686 -22.97 -7.46 32.87
CA ALA A 686 -24.26 -7.37 33.54
C ALA A 686 -24.20 -7.06 35.04
N SER A 687 -23.04 -6.64 35.55
CA SER A 687 -22.84 -6.26 36.95
C SER A 687 -21.97 -5.00 37.10
N SER A 688 -22.15 -4.26 38.20
CA SER A 688 -21.21 -3.20 38.61
C SER A 688 -20.11 -3.76 39.50
N GLN A 689 -18.84 -3.52 39.18
CA GLN A 689 -17.73 -3.94 40.06
C GLN A 689 -17.75 -3.21 41.42
N LYS A 690 -18.45 -2.07 41.55
CA LYS A 690 -18.61 -1.40 42.84
C LYS A 690 -19.60 -2.12 43.76
N VAL A 691 -20.55 -2.85 43.18
CA VAL A 691 -21.51 -3.67 43.93
C VAL A 691 -21.00 -5.10 44.11
N THR A 692 -20.38 -5.67 43.07
CA THR A 692 -19.81 -7.02 43.08
C THR A 692 -18.30 -6.98 42.82
N PRO A 693 -17.46 -6.57 43.79
CA PRO A 693 -16.04 -6.31 43.57
C PRO A 693 -15.22 -7.53 43.13
N ASN A 694 -15.67 -8.72 43.53
CA ASN A 694 -14.99 -9.99 43.28
C ASN A 694 -15.72 -10.85 42.25
N SER A 695 -16.73 -10.33 41.56
CA SER A 695 -17.43 -11.12 40.55
C SER A 695 -17.95 -10.29 39.39
N ILE A 696 -18.07 -10.94 38.24
CA ILE A 696 -18.53 -10.36 37.00
C ILE A 696 -19.61 -11.22 36.38
N SER A 697 -20.75 -10.62 36.04
CA SER A 697 -21.91 -11.33 35.51
C SER A 697 -22.12 -11.05 34.03
N LEU A 698 -22.65 -12.02 33.29
CA LEU A 698 -23.12 -11.88 31.91
C LEU A 698 -24.57 -12.36 31.80
N LEU A 699 -25.27 -11.84 30.80
CA LEU A 699 -26.61 -12.29 30.38
C LEU A 699 -26.54 -12.75 28.94
N ILE A 700 -26.80 -14.03 28.70
CA ILE A 700 -26.49 -14.68 27.42
C ILE A 700 -27.70 -15.46 26.92
N VAL A 701 -27.92 -15.42 25.61
CA VAL A 701 -28.86 -16.31 24.92
C VAL A 701 -28.08 -17.37 24.17
N THR A 702 -28.47 -18.63 24.34
CA THR A 702 -27.91 -19.73 23.55
C THR A 702 -28.28 -19.53 22.09
N VAL A 703 -27.28 -19.57 21.21
CA VAL A 703 -27.50 -19.60 19.76
C VAL A 703 -27.52 -21.06 19.34
N ASN A 704 -28.68 -21.54 18.90
CA ASN A 704 -28.87 -22.88 18.37
C ASN A 704 -29.83 -22.87 17.18
N TRP A 705 -29.66 -23.82 16.27
CA TRP A 705 -30.54 -24.04 15.13
C TRP A 705 -30.42 -25.49 14.64
N VAL A 706 -31.35 -25.91 13.80
CA VAL A 706 -31.27 -27.21 13.11
C VAL A 706 -30.89 -26.93 11.66
N ASP A 707 -29.81 -27.54 11.19
CA ASP A 707 -29.38 -27.38 9.80
C ASP A 707 -30.31 -28.16 8.83
N PRO A 708 -30.24 -27.92 7.50
CA PRO A 708 -31.06 -28.65 6.53
C PRO A 708 -30.84 -30.17 6.50
N LYS A 709 -29.76 -30.68 7.11
CA LYS A 709 -29.47 -32.11 7.26
C LYS A 709 -30.08 -32.69 8.55
N GLY A 710 -30.76 -31.87 9.35
CA GLY A 710 -31.40 -32.27 10.60
C GLY A 710 -30.44 -32.33 11.80
N ARG A 711 -29.23 -31.75 11.70
CA ARG A 711 -28.26 -31.72 12.81
C ARG A 711 -28.52 -30.52 13.71
N ASP A 712 -28.41 -30.72 15.02
CA ASP A 712 -28.38 -29.62 15.98
C ASP A 712 -27.04 -28.88 15.88
N ARG A 713 -27.12 -27.57 15.68
CA ARG A 713 -25.97 -26.68 15.53
C ARG A 713 -26.05 -25.57 16.55
N PHE A 714 -24.88 -25.09 16.96
CA PHE A 714 -24.77 -24.11 18.03
C PHE A 714 -23.73 -23.04 17.72
N GLY A 715 -23.92 -21.85 18.28
CA GLY A 715 -22.87 -20.84 18.33
C GLY A 715 -21.79 -21.28 19.32
N GLN A 716 -20.53 -21.30 18.85
CA GLN A 716 -19.36 -21.78 19.60
C GLN A 716 -19.30 -21.24 21.04
N ALA A 717 -19.19 -19.92 21.21
CA ALA A 717 -19.03 -19.32 22.53
C ALA A 717 -20.22 -19.55 23.46
N THR A 718 -21.45 -19.53 22.93
CA THR A 718 -22.64 -19.78 23.74
C THR A 718 -22.77 -21.24 24.16
N ARG A 719 -22.40 -22.19 23.28
CA ARG A 719 -22.34 -23.62 23.62
C ARG A 719 -21.28 -23.89 24.67
N TYR A 720 -20.09 -23.32 24.48
CA TYR A 720 -18.99 -23.39 25.44
C TYR A 720 -19.46 -22.94 26.82
N LEU A 721 -19.98 -21.71 26.95
CA LEU A 721 -20.43 -21.15 28.22
C LEU A 721 -21.58 -21.94 28.87
N ASN A 722 -22.55 -22.38 28.06
CA ASN A 722 -23.71 -23.12 28.55
C ASN A 722 -23.34 -24.51 29.10
N ASN A 723 -22.21 -25.08 28.67
CA ASN A 723 -21.72 -26.39 29.10
C ASN A 723 -20.73 -26.32 30.27
N LEU A 724 -20.36 -25.12 30.73
CA LEU A 724 -19.40 -24.99 31.84
C LEU A 724 -20.06 -25.32 33.19
N PRO A 725 -19.48 -26.24 33.98
CA PRO A 725 -19.90 -26.45 35.35
C PRO A 725 -19.40 -25.32 36.26
N VAL A 726 -20.05 -25.14 37.41
CA VAL A 726 -19.54 -24.27 38.49
C VAL A 726 -18.14 -24.73 38.89
N GLY A 727 -17.23 -23.77 39.06
CA GLY A 727 -15.81 -23.96 39.34
C GLY A 727 -14.92 -24.07 38.10
N ALA A 728 -15.49 -24.16 36.89
CA ALA A 728 -14.68 -24.25 35.67
C ALA A 728 -13.90 -22.95 35.40
N PRO A 729 -12.61 -23.04 35.03
CA PRO A 729 -11.82 -21.87 34.66
C PRO A 729 -12.17 -21.37 33.25
N VAL A 730 -12.19 -20.05 33.08
CA VAL A 730 -12.44 -19.38 31.80
C VAL A 730 -11.43 -18.28 31.59
N THR A 731 -10.83 -18.26 30.40
CA THR A 731 -9.95 -17.17 30.00
C THR A 731 -10.78 -16.00 29.47
N VAL A 732 -10.59 -14.83 30.07
CA VAL A 732 -11.35 -13.61 29.75
C VAL A 732 -10.42 -12.43 29.50
N SER A 733 -10.93 -11.45 28.78
CA SER A 733 -10.30 -10.13 28.59
C SER A 733 -11.35 -9.03 28.73
N VAL A 734 -10.94 -7.83 29.13
CA VAL A 734 -11.83 -6.68 29.25
C VAL A 734 -11.64 -5.78 28.04
N LYS A 735 -12.75 -5.35 27.43
CA LYS A 735 -12.77 -4.41 26.32
C LYS A 735 -13.49 -3.13 26.71
N PRO A 736 -12.87 -1.95 26.51
CA PRO A 736 -13.54 -0.67 26.66
C PRO A 736 -14.77 -0.56 25.74
N SER A 737 -15.87 0.00 26.26
CA SER A 737 -17.08 0.30 25.49
C SER A 737 -17.44 1.80 25.60
N VAL A 738 -18.22 2.27 24.63
CA VAL A 738 -18.86 3.59 24.62
C VAL A 738 -20.05 3.69 25.57
N MET A 739 -20.52 2.56 26.12
CA MET A 739 -21.70 2.48 26.98
C MET A 739 -21.41 2.94 28.42
N LYS A 740 -20.94 4.18 28.58
CA LYS A 740 -20.60 4.78 29.88
C LYS A 740 -21.77 5.58 30.45
N LEU A 741 -21.90 5.60 31.78
CA LEU A 741 -22.85 6.47 32.46
C LEU A 741 -22.48 7.96 32.28
N PRO A 742 -23.46 8.88 32.37
CA PRO A 742 -23.18 10.31 32.32
C PRO A 742 -22.23 10.74 33.46
N PRO A 743 -21.44 11.81 33.27
CA PRO A 743 -20.48 12.27 34.27
C PRO A 743 -21.09 12.62 35.62
N LYS A 744 -22.33 13.15 35.63
CA LYS A 744 -23.02 13.53 36.88
C LYS A 744 -24.02 12.47 37.29
N SER A 745 -23.99 12.11 38.58
CA SER A 745 -24.98 11.19 39.14
C SER A 745 -26.42 11.72 39.02
N THR A 746 -26.61 13.04 38.98
CA THR A 746 -27.92 13.68 38.87
C THR A 746 -28.48 13.74 37.45
N GLN A 747 -27.69 13.42 36.41
CA GLN A 747 -28.21 13.40 35.04
C GLN A 747 -29.09 12.17 34.82
N PRO A 748 -30.30 12.33 34.25
CA PRO A 748 -31.18 11.21 33.96
C PRO A 748 -30.59 10.25 32.93
N ILE A 749 -30.98 8.99 33.02
CA ILE A 749 -30.64 7.96 32.03
C ILE A 749 -31.90 7.29 31.50
N ILE A 750 -31.94 7.11 30.18
CA ILE A 750 -33.01 6.42 29.48
C ILE A 750 -32.42 5.21 28.79
N MET A 751 -32.85 4.03 29.20
CA MET A 751 -32.28 2.75 28.80
C MET A 751 -33.34 1.95 28.03
N ALA A 752 -33.05 1.55 26.81
CA ALA A 752 -33.89 0.71 25.98
C ALA A 752 -33.19 -0.62 25.71
N GLY A 753 -33.67 -1.70 26.33
CA GLY A 753 -33.05 -3.03 26.26
C GLY A 753 -33.99 -4.12 25.77
N LEU A 754 -33.55 -4.89 24.77
CA LEU A 754 -34.32 -6.03 24.26
C LEU A 754 -33.61 -7.35 24.58
N GLY A 755 -34.29 -8.25 25.30
CA GLY A 755 -33.73 -9.55 25.69
C GLY A 755 -32.39 -9.41 26.40
N THR A 756 -31.32 -9.99 25.82
CA THR A 756 -29.95 -9.91 26.37
C THR A 756 -29.36 -8.50 26.39
N GLY A 757 -29.95 -7.54 25.65
CA GLY A 757 -29.59 -6.12 25.73
C GLY A 757 -29.88 -5.47 27.10
N LEU A 758 -30.52 -6.19 28.03
CA LEU A 758 -30.68 -5.77 29.42
C LEU A 758 -29.40 -5.91 30.26
N ALA A 759 -28.37 -6.61 29.75
CA ALA A 759 -27.11 -6.83 30.45
C ALA A 759 -26.48 -5.52 30.97
N PRO A 760 -26.07 -4.56 30.13
CA PRO A 760 -25.41 -3.35 30.61
C PRO A 760 -26.32 -2.50 31.49
N PHE A 761 -27.64 -2.55 31.28
CA PHE A 761 -28.60 -1.79 32.09
C PHE A 761 -28.74 -2.34 33.51
N ARG A 762 -28.55 -3.65 33.70
CA ARG A 762 -28.43 -4.22 35.04
C ARG A 762 -27.23 -3.64 35.79
N ALA A 763 -26.08 -3.53 35.12
CA ALA A 763 -24.90 -2.90 35.69
C ALA A 763 -25.13 -1.41 36.00
N PHE A 764 -25.82 -0.68 35.12
CA PHE A 764 -26.15 0.74 35.33
C PHE A 764 -27.05 0.94 36.54
N VAL A 765 -28.12 0.16 36.66
CA VAL A 765 -29.05 0.24 37.80
C VAL A 765 -28.34 -0.11 39.11
N GLN A 766 -27.46 -1.14 39.11
CA GLN A 766 -26.62 -1.46 40.27
C GLN A 766 -25.71 -0.30 40.66
N GLU A 767 -25.06 0.34 39.69
CA GLU A 767 -24.22 1.51 39.94
C GLU A 767 -25.02 2.69 40.52
N ARG A 768 -26.23 2.94 40.00
CA ARG A 768 -27.15 3.95 40.52
C ARG A 768 -27.61 3.66 41.94
N ALA A 769 -27.89 2.39 42.24
CA ALA A 769 -28.23 1.94 43.57
C ALA A 769 -27.05 2.18 44.55
N TRP A 770 -25.83 1.83 44.14
CA TRP A 770 -24.62 2.10 44.92
C TRP A 770 -24.40 3.59 45.16
N GLN A 771 -24.52 4.44 44.13
CA GLN A 771 -24.38 5.90 44.28
C GLN A 771 -25.35 6.46 45.33
N ARG A 772 -26.60 5.99 45.32
CA ARG A 772 -27.61 6.38 46.31
C ARG A 772 -27.26 5.88 47.71
N GLU A 773 -26.79 4.65 47.84
CA GLU A 773 -26.33 4.10 49.12
C GLU A 773 -25.15 4.90 49.70
N GLN A 774 -24.27 5.43 48.84
CA GLN A 774 -23.20 6.36 49.23
C GLN A 774 -23.71 7.78 49.58
N GLY A 775 -25.02 8.02 49.59
CA GLY A 775 -25.63 9.32 49.89
C GLY A 775 -25.55 10.33 48.74
N MET A 776 -25.20 9.90 47.52
CA MET A 776 -25.19 10.78 46.36
C MET A 776 -26.60 10.92 45.79
N PRO A 777 -27.05 12.14 45.44
CA PRO A 777 -28.30 12.31 44.71
C PRO A 777 -28.17 11.67 43.32
N ILE A 778 -29.21 10.97 42.89
CA ILE A 778 -29.26 10.38 41.55
C ILE A 778 -30.41 10.97 40.74
N GLY A 779 -30.20 11.11 39.43
CA GLY A 779 -31.22 11.52 38.47
C GLY A 779 -32.21 10.40 38.16
N ASP A 780 -33.23 10.73 37.36
CA ASP A 780 -34.24 9.75 36.97
C ASP A 780 -33.65 8.61 36.14
N VAL A 781 -34.17 7.39 36.36
CA VAL A 781 -33.74 6.18 35.66
C VAL A 781 -34.95 5.57 34.97
N PHE A 782 -34.95 5.60 33.63
CA PHE A 782 -36.00 5.02 32.79
C PHE A 782 -35.48 3.72 32.16
N LEU A 783 -36.23 2.63 32.33
CA LEU A 783 -35.94 1.34 31.71
C LEU A 783 -37.11 0.92 30.81
N TYR A 784 -36.90 0.97 29.50
CA TYR A 784 -37.79 0.39 28.50
C TYR A 784 -37.26 -0.99 28.12
N MET A 785 -38.09 -2.00 28.31
CA MET A 785 -37.70 -3.38 28.07
C MET A 785 -38.68 -4.09 27.14
N GLY A 786 -38.14 -4.86 26.21
CA GLY A 786 -38.94 -5.64 25.27
C GLY A 786 -38.62 -7.12 25.30
N ALA A 787 -39.67 -7.93 25.30
CA ALA A 787 -39.61 -9.39 25.30
C ALA A 787 -40.80 -9.99 24.52
N ARG A 788 -40.75 -11.29 24.23
CA ARG A 788 -41.87 -11.98 23.57
C ARG A 788 -43.08 -12.10 24.48
N HIS A 789 -42.91 -12.73 25.64
CA HIS A 789 -43.95 -13.03 26.61
C HIS A 789 -43.48 -12.68 28.01
N GLN A 790 -44.36 -12.14 28.85
CA GLN A 790 -44.03 -11.84 30.24
C GLN A 790 -43.65 -13.11 31.02
N ARG A 791 -44.40 -14.20 30.82
CA ARG A 791 -44.19 -15.45 31.57
C ARG A 791 -42.86 -16.15 31.24
N GLU A 792 -42.32 -15.91 30.04
CA GLU A 792 -41.18 -16.68 29.53
C GLU A 792 -39.88 -15.87 29.50
N GLU A 793 -39.95 -14.59 29.15
CA GLU A 793 -38.77 -13.75 28.87
C GLU A 793 -38.75 -12.46 29.71
N TYR A 794 -39.43 -12.41 30.87
CA TYR A 794 -39.29 -11.28 31.81
C TYR A 794 -37.99 -11.39 32.63
N LEU A 795 -36.86 -11.27 31.94
CA LEU A 795 -35.52 -11.43 32.49
C LEU A 795 -35.27 -10.45 33.64
N TYR A 796 -34.87 -10.96 34.80
CA TYR A 796 -34.68 -10.19 36.05
C TYR A 796 -35.91 -9.42 36.53
N GLY A 797 -37.14 -9.86 36.19
CA GLY A 797 -38.38 -9.15 36.52
C GLY A 797 -38.48 -8.71 37.99
N GLU A 798 -38.28 -9.64 38.91
CA GLU A 798 -38.31 -9.37 40.37
C GLU A 798 -37.24 -8.36 40.81
N GLU A 799 -36.04 -8.39 40.20
CA GLU A 799 -34.97 -7.44 40.49
C GLU A 799 -35.34 -6.03 40.01
N TRP A 800 -35.95 -5.90 38.82
CA TRP A 800 -36.42 -4.60 38.33
C TRP A 800 -37.52 -4.01 39.19
N GLU A 801 -38.48 -4.84 39.61
CA GLU A 801 -39.58 -4.41 40.49
C GLU A 801 -39.05 -3.97 41.85
N ALA A 802 -38.11 -4.71 42.44
CA ALA A 802 -37.45 -4.32 43.69
C ALA A 802 -36.70 -2.98 43.56
N TYR A 803 -36.00 -2.74 42.44
CA TYR A 803 -35.33 -1.45 42.21
C TYR A 803 -36.31 -0.30 41.96
N GLN A 804 -37.48 -0.57 41.37
CA GLN A 804 -38.53 0.42 41.23
C GLN A 804 -39.15 0.79 42.59
N ASP A 805 -39.43 -0.21 43.44
CA ASP A 805 -39.97 0.00 44.78
C ASP A 805 -38.98 0.72 45.71
N ALA A 806 -37.68 0.44 45.56
CA ALA A 806 -36.60 1.18 46.22
C ALA A 806 -36.38 2.59 45.64
N GLY A 807 -37.15 2.95 44.61
CA GLY A 807 -37.10 4.21 43.87
C GLY A 807 -35.83 4.40 43.04
N ILE A 808 -35.00 3.37 42.85
CA ILE A 808 -33.79 3.44 42.01
C ILE A 808 -34.21 3.65 40.55
N ILE A 809 -35.19 2.88 40.09
CA ILE A 809 -35.81 3.01 38.77
C ILE A 809 -37.05 3.89 38.89
N THR A 810 -37.08 5.00 38.16
CA THR A 810 -38.22 5.92 38.11
C THR A 810 -39.38 5.32 37.31
N LEU A 811 -39.08 4.69 36.18
CA LEU A 811 -40.10 4.15 35.26
C LEU A 811 -39.64 2.86 34.58
N ILE A 812 -40.52 1.85 34.54
CA ILE A 812 -40.34 0.63 33.75
C ILE A 812 -41.39 0.56 32.63
N GLY A 813 -40.95 0.71 31.38
CA GLY A 813 -41.77 0.53 30.18
C GLY A 813 -41.70 -0.90 29.66
N ARG A 814 -42.67 -1.75 30.06
CA ARG A 814 -42.69 -3.19 29.72
C ARG A 814 -43.42 -3.43 28.39
N ALA A 815 -42.73 -3.97 27.39
CA ALA A 815 -43.30 -4.33 26.09
C ALA A 815 -43.23 -5.84 25.85
N PHE A 816 -44.37 -6.52 25.97
CA PHE A 816 -44.50 -7.94 25.64
C PHE A 816 -45.22 -8.10 24.30
N SER A 817 -44.47 -8.51 23.29
CA SER A 817 -44.93 -8.45 21.89
C SER A 817 -45.89 -9.57 21.49
N ARG A 818 -46.12 -10.57 22.34
CA ARG A 818 -46.92 -11.77 22.01
C ARG A 818 -47.98 -12.14 23.05
N ASP A 819 -48.15 -11.37 24.12
CA ASP A 819 -49.17 -11.62 25.15
C ASP A 819 -50.59 -11.18 24.73
N GLN A 820 -50.69 -10.48 23.60
CA GLN A 820 -51.94 -10.01 23.02
C GLN A 820 -51.88 -10.06 21.47
N PRO A 821 -53.03 -10.00 20.76
CA PRO A 821 -53.06 -10.07 19.29
C PRO A 821 -52.25 -8.97 18.59
N GLN A 822 -52.31 -7.75 19.10
CA GLN A 822 -51.53 -6.61 18.59
C GLN A 822 -50.09 -6.61 19.10
N LYS A 823 -49.13 -6.29 18.23
CA LYS A 823 -47.72 -6.15 18.63
C LYS A 823 -47.53 -4.86 19.43
N ILE A 824 -47.01 -5.01 20.65
CA ILE A 824 -46.56 -3.88 21.49
C ILE A 824 -45.05 -3.98 21.59
N TYR A 825 -44.36 -2.93 21.15
CA TYR A 825 -42.91 -2.81 21.20
C TYR A 825 -42.46 -1.66 22.11
N ILE A 826 -41.15 -1.51 22.28
CA ILE A 826 -40.56 -0.54 23.20
C ILE A 826 -40.87 0.91 22.77
N GLN A 827 -40.90 1.19 21.46
CA GLN A 827 -41.27 2.50 20.92
C GLN A 827 -42.70 2.90 21.31
N ASP A 828 -43.63 1.94 21.43
CA ASP A 828 -45.00 2.24 21.83
C ASP A 828 -45.07 2.65 23.30
N ARG A 829 -44.27 2.00 24.16
CA ARG A 829 -44.13 2.38 25.58
C ARG A 829 -43.42 3.71 25.75
N MET A 830 -42.43 4.00 24.91
CA MET A 830 -41.77 5.30 24.90
C MET A 830 -42.74 6.41 24.49
N ARG A 831 -43.56 6.22 23.44
CA ARG A 831 -44.58 7.22 23.04
C ARG A 831 -45.62 7.49 24.14
N GLN A 832 -46.01 6.46 24.91
CA GLN A 832 -46.92 6.64 26.05
C GLN A 832 -46.35 7.53 27.15
N THR A 833 -45.03 7.67 27.21
CA THR A 833 -44.28 8.40 28.25
C THR A 833 -43.45 9.53 27.65
N LEU A 834 -43.83 10.01 26.46
CA LEU A 834 -43.10 11.03 25.70
C LEU A 834 -42.88 12.31 26.50
N HIS A 835 -43.84 12.68 27.35
CA HIS A 835 -43.72 13.83 28.25
C HIS A 835 -42.53 13.68 29.22
N ASP A 836 -42.36 12.50 29.82
CA ASP A 836 -41.28 12.23 30.76
C ASP A 836 -39.93 12.13 30.06
N ILE A 837 -39.90 11.51 28.86
CA ILE A 837 -38.72 11.48 28.00
C ILE A 837 -38.27 12.90 27.65
N ARG A 838 -39.18 13.79 27.24
CA ARG A 838 -38.84 15.20 26.94
C ARG A 838 -38.21 15.91 28.14
N ARG A 839 -38.78 15.72 29.33
CA ARG A 839 -38.24 16.30 30.57
C ARG A 839 -36.84 15.76 30.87
N ALA A 840 -36.71 14.44 30.99
CA ALA A 840 -35.47 13.79 31.41
C ALA A 840 -34.35 13.92 30.37
N TYR A 841 -34.67 13.74 29.09
CA TYR A 841 -33.69 13.73 28.01
C TYR A 841 -33.32 15.14 27.55
N LEU A 842 -34.30 16.02 27.32
CA LEU A 842 -34.04 17.31 26.68
C LEU A 842 -33.83 18.44 27.69
N ARG A 843 -34.66 18.52 28.75
CA ARG A 843 -34.58 19.63 29.74
C ARG A 843 -33.53 19.40 30.82
N GLU A 844 -33.42 18.16 31.29
CA GLU A 844 -32.50 17.77 32.36
C GLU A 844 -31.16 17.23 31.84
N GLU A 845 -30.92 17.38 30.53
CA GLU A 845 -29.68 17.00 29.85
C GLU A 845 -29.27 15.53 30.07
N GLY A 846 -30.26 14.62 30.12
CA GLY A 846 -30.04 13.19 30.26
C GLY A 846 -29.39 12.53 29.04
N ALA A 847 -29.09 11.24 29.17
CA ALA A 847 -28.53 10.40 28.11
C ALA A 847 -29.44 9.21 27.79
N PHE A 848 -29.49 8.85 26.51
CA PHE A 848 -30.23 7.73 25.97
C PHE A 848 -29.29 6.60 25.54
N TYR A 849 -29.68 5.38 25.86
CA TYR A 849 -28.94 4.16 25.57
C TYR A 849 -29.86 3.12 24.97
N LEU A 850 -29.47 2.49 23.87
CA LEU A 850 -30.15 1.33 23.30
C LEU A 850 -29.17 0.18 23.15
N CYS A 851 -29.55 -0.99 23.70
CA CYS A 851 -28.77 -2.21 23.58
C CYS A 851 -29.65 -3.39 23.17
N GLY A 852 -29.17 -4.19 22.21
CA GLY A 852 -29.89 -5.34 21.66
C GLY A 852 -29.74 -5.48 20.14
N PRO A 853 -30.72 -6.08 19.44
CA PRO A 853 -30.68 -6.22 18.00
C PRO A 853 -30.83 -4.87 17.28
N THR A 854 -30.44 -4.81 16.01
CA THR A 854 -30.45 -3.58 15.18
C THR A 854 -31.83 -3.16 14.64
N TRP A 855 -32.80 -4.07 14.51
CA TRP A 855 -34.11 -3.77 13.93
C TRP A 855 -34.97 -2.68 14.62
N PRO A 856 -34.93 -2.44 15.95
CA PRO A 856 -35.75 -1.43 16.61
C PRO A 856 -35.13 -0.02 16.53
N VAL A 857 -33.87 0.10 16.10
CA VAL A 857 -33.13 1.38 16.08
C VAL A 857 -33.90 2.47 15.34
N PRO A 858 -34.44 2.25 14.12
CA PRO A 858 -35.16 3.31 13.40
C PRO A 858 -36.41 3.77 14.15
N ASP A 859 -37.19 2.83 14.68
CA ASP A 859 -38.45 3.12 15.38
C ASP A 859 -38.21 3.88 16.69
N VAL A 860 -37.19 3.49 17.45
CA VAL A 860 -36.80 4.16 18.70
C VAL A 860 -36.26 5.55 18.42
N THR A 861 -35.42 5.69 17.39
CA THR A 861 -34.89 7.00 16.94
C THR A 861 -36.04 7.94 16.60
N SER A 862 -37.04 7.45 15.85
CA SER A 862 -38.23 8.23 15.48
C SER A 862 -38.99 8.75 16.70
N VAL A 863 -39.10 8.00 17.79
CA VAL A 863 -39.75 8.48 19.02
C VAL A 863 -38.95 9.60 19.69
N LEU A 864 -37.62 9.54 19.64
CA LEU A 864 -36.77 10.61 20.20
C LEU A 864 -36.80 11.87 19.32
N GLU A 865 -36.84 11.71 18.00
CA GLU A 865 -37.06 12.81 17.05
C GLU A 865 -38.42 13.48 17.32
N GLU A 866 -39.48 12.68 17.50
CA GLU A 866 -40.82 13.16 17.89
C GLU A 866 -40.75 13.95 19.21
N ALA A 867 -40.02 13.47 20.22
CA ALA A 867 -39.83 14.18 21.48
C ALA A 867 -39.18 15.56 21.28
N VAL A 868 -38.15 15.67 20.43
CA VAL A 868 -37.47 16.93 20.11
C VAL A 868 -38.42 17.90 19.41
N GLU A 869 -39.16 17.44 18.42
CA GLU A 869 -40.09 18.27 17.65
C GLU A 869 -41.22 18.82 18.51
N VAL A 870 -41.81 17.97 19.36
CA VAL A 870 -42.88 18.38 20.27
C VAL A 870 -42.35 19.34 21.34
N GLU A 871 -41.11 19.16 21.83
CA GLU A 871 -40.49 20.10 22.77
C GLU A 871 -40.22 21.47 22.14
N SER A 872 -39.68 21.50 20.91
CA SER A 872 -39.43 22.75 20.18
C SER A 872 -40.74 23.50 19.89
N ALA A 873 -41.81 22.79 19.53
CA ALA A 873 -43.13 23.38 19.34
C ALA A 873 -43.71 23.97 20.64
N ALA A 874 -43.50 23.30 21.78
CA ALA A 874 -43.98 23.77 23.08
C ALA A 874 -43.20 24.98 23.63
N ALA A 875 -41.91 25.11 23.28
CA ALA A 875 -41.05 26.22 23.70
C ALA A 875 -41.32 27.55 22.94
N GLY A 876 -42.14 27.52 21.87
CA GLY A 876 -42.46 28.71 21.07
C GLY A 876 -41.30 29.17 20.17
N ASP A 877 -40.36 28.28 19.87
CA ASP A 877 -39.21 28.60 19.02
C ASP A 877 -39.67 29.03 17.61
N LYS A 878 -39.17 30.19 17.15
CA LYS A 878 -39.50 30.73 15.80
C LYS A 878 -38.98 29.86 14.65
N LYS A 879 -38.11 28.89 14.94
CA LYS A 879 -37.50 27.97 13.98
C LYS A 879 -37.67 26.56 14.52
N LYS A 880 -38.54 25.76 13.89
CA LYS A 880 -38.74 24.35 14.25
C LYS A 880 -37.37 23.64 14.23
N LYS A 881 -36.96 23.05 15.36
CA LYS A 881 -35.79 22.18 15.38
C LYS A 881 -36.10 20.92 14.56
N ASP A 882 -35.14 20.55 13.72
CA ASP A 882 -35.15 19.31 12.95
C ASP A 882 -34.76 18.17 13.90
N GLY A 883 -35.68 17.24 14.16
CA GLY A 883 -35.49 16.15 15.13
C GLY A 883 -34.26 15.31 14.79
N HIS A 884 -34.07 14.97 13.52
CA HIS A 884 -32.96 14.16 13.05
C HIS A 884 -31.60 14.83 13.32
N LYS A 885 -31.48 16.12 12.99
CA LYS A 885 -30.25 16.87 13.25
C LYS A 885 -29.91 17.00 14.73
N GLU A 886 -30.93 17.16 15.58
CA GLU A 886 -30.69 17.25 17.02
C GLU A 886 -30.24 15.89 17.59
N ILE A 887 -30.78 14.77 17.11
CA ILE A 887 -30.34 13.44 17.55
C ILE A 887 -28.91 13.14 17.11
N GLU A 888 -28.51 13.48 15.88
CA GLU A 888 -27.10 13.35 15.46
C GLU A 888 -26.18 14.26 16.30
N LYS A 889 -26.61 15.48 16.64
CA LYS A 889 -25.87 16.33 17.59
C LYS A 889 -25.73 15.68 18.97
N LEU A 890 -26.81 15.10 19.50
CA LEU A 890 -26.79 14.43 20.81
C LEU A 890 -25.91 13.16 20.80
N LYS A 891 -25.77 12.51 19.64
CA LYS A 891 -24.85 11.39 19.43
C LYS A 891 -23.39 11.85 19.48
N GLU A 892 -23.06 12.96 18.82
CA GLU A 892 -21.73 13.59 18.90
C GLU A 892 -21.39 14.03 20.34
N GLU A 893 -22.39 14.51 21.09
CA GLU A 893 -22.26 14.86 22.52
C GLU A 893 -22.17 13.62 23.45
N GLY A 894 -22.25 12.40 22.92
CA GLY A 894 -22.20 11.17 23.72
C GLY A 894 -23.46 10.90 24.55
N ARG A 895 -24.58 11.54 24.21
CA ARG A 895 -25.88 11.45 24.90
C ARG A 895 -26.88 10.56 24.17
N TYR A 896 -26.57 10.13 22.95
CA TYR A 896 -27.30 9.08 22.22
C TYR A 896 -26.33 7.93 21.91
N VAL A 897 -26.40 6.86 22.69
CA VAL A 897 -25.43 5.75 22.66
C VAL A 897 -26.11 4.44 22.24
N LEU A 898 -25.55 3.80 21.22
CA LEU A 898 -26.07 2.55 20.66
C LEU A 898 -25.03 1.43 20.82
N GLU A 899 -25.42 0.32 21.45
CA GLU A 899 -24.64 -0.92 21.51
C GLU A 899 -25.50 -2.06 20.95
N VAL A 900 -25.55 -2.14 19.62
CA VAL A 900 -26.42 -3.07 18.88
C VAL A 900 -25.64 -4.13 18.12
N TYR A 901 -26.20 -5.33 18.00
CA TYR A 901 -25.57 -6.51 17.40
C TYR A 901 -26.47 -7.28 16.42
#